data_AF-A0A8X7SG30-F1
#
_entry.id   AF-A0A8X7SG30-F1
#
_cell.length_a   1.000
_cell.length_b   1.000
_cell.length_c   1.000
_cell.angle_alpha   90.00
_cell.angle_beta   90.00
_cell.angle_gamma   90.00
#
_symmetry.space_group_name_H-M   'P 1'
#
loop_
_entity.id
_entity.type
_entity.pdbx_description
1 polymer ?
#
loop_
_entity_poly.entity_id
_entity_poly.type
_entity_poly.pdbx_seq_one_letter_code
_entity_poly.pdbx_strand_id
1 'polypeptide(L)'
;MAKRIHLTELGCIACEELTELGAGKEGWLVNNPNLLSALDSHSVALANRFLILIVNWADPDSPRIKIRPDLSPIEAESITAIEWLVFDDVRVVVAGTSCGYLLVYSIAGDLIHKQLVHPSRVLKLRVRGTKKDLMQETSSEEIIIVLPGIIARFDGSNIQSMLQRWFQEKNSNFWDQKSRKGDPAEDAGSLHQRLPYQIWNVNKNGVCVDATITGIMPPPLLEHQSSQRYYCAVTIGEDAVISAYRLSEDRGRSLVGAILSKVVPAAASTIASFSKLLWRSNDQSPKRKPEAKTQSFARASSLTCIKDYPRKGEKLTLSPSGTLAAITDSLGRILLLDTQALVVVRLWKGYRDASCVFMEMLAKKDKGKSVLHTEPVKSDYCLCLAIHAPRKGIIEVWQMRTGPRLLTIQCAKGSKLLQPAYRFGSNSSSSPYIPLEVFLLNGDSGQPHSKCITMLEASQVTNVTSGISVASTAPFCNEKLETVCKRKNTEAAPHGPRLENLIRQLFTCYVEYLSQNMLLASYLPCLLFTSMAGHETNIRDFCYTCNPTCFIRVVNNLSYTYPLLVKAAKGQAVSRPPAWMMRQAGRYMSVYKSSLSSTLPSERSENTDLIVEISLQPWQAFKPDGVIIFSDILTPLPAFGVPFDIEEVRGPVIQSPIRTEDDLKKLHPIDLDKLRFVGDSLEILRREVGGNAAVLGFVGAPWTIATYIVEGGTTRTYTVIKSMCHTAPDVLRSLLSHLTKAITEYVVYQVEHGAHCIQIFDSWGGQLTPEMWERWSKPYIEEIIHAVKRRCPDTPIVFYINGNGGLLERMKGTGADVIGLDWTVDMADGRRRLGSDVSVQGNVDPAYLFSPLPALTEEIHRVVKSAGPKGHILNLGHGVLVGTPEEAVAHFFETARSLDYKTFFQNHVPAESELVV
;
A
#
# COMPACT_ATOMS: atom_id res chain seq x y z
N MET A 1 20.10 -8.16 -45.35
CA MET A 1 18.71 -7.92 -44.88
C MET A 1 18.60 -6.47 -44.46
N ALA A 2 17.56 -5.74 -44.88
CA ALA A 2 17.36 -4.35 -44.47
C ALA A 2 17.10 -4.26 -42.96
N LYS A 3 17.54 -3.16 -42.32
CA LYS A 3 17.14 -2.84 -40.94
C LYS A 3 15.62 -2.73 -40.90
N ARG A 4 14.94 -3.56 -40.10
CA ARG A 4 13.53 -3.33 -39.78
C ARG A 4 13.44 -2.02 -39.00
N ILE A 5 12.76 -1.03 -39.58
CA ILE A 5 12.55 0.26 -38.93
C ILE A 5 11.37 0.08 -37.98
N HIS A 6 11.60 0.28 -36.68
CA HIS A 6 10.56 0.18 -35.63
C HIS A 6 9.77 1.48 -35.46
N LEU A 7 9.85 2.37 -36.45
CA LEU A 7 9.33 3.73 -36.44
C LEU A 7 8.67 4.00 -37.80
N THR A 8 7.42 4.47 -37.77
CA THR A 8 6.69 4.88 -38.98
C THR A 8 6.78 6.40 -39.09
N GLU A 9 7.20 6.95 -40.24
CA GLU A 9 7.14 8.39 -40.45
C GLU A 9 5.72 8.83 -40.80
N LEU A 10 5.18 9.76 -40.02
CA LEU A 10 3.82 10.29 -40.20
C LEU A 10 3.80 11.65 -40.92
N GLY A 11 4.92 12.38 -40.90
CA GLY A 11 5.06 13.66 -41.60
C GLY A 11 6.27 14.48 -41.16
N CYS A 12 6.75 15.36 -42.04
CA CYS A 12 7.73 16.41 -41.75
C CYS A 12 7.04 17.77 -41.87
N ILE A 13 7.13 18.58 -40.81
CA ILE A 13 6.69 19.97 -40.79
C ILE A 13 7.92 20.83 -41.07
N ALA A 14 8.01 21.45 -42.24
CA ALA A 14 9.06 22.44 -42.54
C ALA A 14 8.47 23.87 -42.51
N CYS A 15 8.97 24.74 -41.62
CA CYS A 15 8.52 26.14 -41.61
C CYS A 15 9.48 27.16 -40.97
N GLU A 16 9.27 28.43 -41.30
CA GLU A 16 10.10 29.55 -40.83
C GLU A 16 9.80 29.93 -39.38
N GLU A 17 8.54 29.78 -38.94
CA GLU A 17 8.09 30.13 -37.60
C GLU A 17 8.75 29.30 -36.50
N LEU A 18 9.24 28.10 -36.83
CA LEU A 18 10.06 27.27 -35.94
C LEU A 18 11.38 27.97 -35.53
N THR A 19 11.88 28.91 -36.33
CA THR A 19 13.07 29.71 -35.97
C THR A 19 12.82 30.57 -34.73
N GLU A 20 11.60 31.08 -34.50
CA GLU A 20 11.24 31.81 -33.27
C GLU A 20 11.21 30.89 -32.02
N LEU A 21 11.08 29.58 -32.22
CA LEU A 21 11.17 28.56 -31.18
C LEU A 21 12.61 28.00 -31.00
N GLY A 22 13.53 28.37 -31.90
CA GLY A 22 14.95 28.05 -31.84
C GLY A 22 15.45 27.03 -32.87
N ALA A 23 14.63 26.57 -33.81
CA ALA A 23 15.03 25.61 -34.84
C ALA A 23 16.18 26.10 -35.72
N GLY A 24 16.97 25.15 -36.24
CA GLY A 24 18.24 25.43 -36.92
C GLY A 24 19.44 25.65 -35.97
N LYS A 25 19.26 25.46 -34.65
CA LYS A 25 20.36 25.40 -33.66
C LYS A 25 20.54 23.96 -33.18
N GLU A 26 21.78 23.53 -32.98
CA GLU A 26 22.06 22.15 -32.52
C GLU A 26 21.33 21.84 -31.20
N GLY A 27 20.53 20.76 -31.22
CA GLY A 27 19.81 20.26 -30.04
C GLY A 27 18.70 21.18 -29.54
N TRP A 28 18.22 22.16 -30.32
CA TRP A 28 17.19 23.13 -29.89
C TRP A 28 15.94 22.49 -29.27
N LEU A 29 15.55 21.29 -29.74
CA LEU A 29 14.36 20.58 -29.28
C LEU A 29 14.48 20.01 -27.84
N VAL A 30 15.71 19.71 -27.39
CA VAL A 30 15.99 19.01 -26.12
C VAL A 30 16.87 19.80 -25.15
N ASN A 31 17.76 20.65 -25.66
CA ASN A 31 18.69 21.46 -24.87
C ASN A 31 18.11 22.83 -24.49
N ASN A 32 16.97 23.24 -25.07
CA ASN A 32 16.29 24.48 -24.71
C ASN A 32 15.28 24.24 -23.58
N PRO A 33 15.56 24.63 -22.32
CA PRO A 33 14.64 24.42 -21.20
C PRO A 33 13.36 25.28 -21.29
N ASN A 34 13.33 26.27 -22.19
CA ASN A 34 12.15 27.11 -22.42
C ASN A 34 11.24 26.55 -23.53
N LEU A 35 11.62 25.47 -24.22
CA LEU A 35 10.80 24.89 -25.29
C LEU A 35 9.83 23.84 -24.75
N LEU A 36 8.57 24.23 -24.73
CA LEU A 36 7.44 23.41 -24.31
C LEU A 36 6.79 22.77 -25.54
N SER A 37 6.17 21.61 -25.34
CA SER A 37 5.55 20.83 -26.43
C SER A 37 4.42 19.93 -25.90
N ALA A 38 3.25 20.01 -26.51
CA ALA A 38 2.09 19.15 -26.23
C ALA A 38 1.47 18.62 -27.53
N LEU A 39 0.86 17.43 -27.49
CA LEU A 39 0.41 16.68 -28.67
C LEU A 39 -1.10 16.35 -28.58
N ASP A 40 -1.88 16.67 -29.60
CA ASP A 40 -3.25 16.13 -29.83
C ASP A 40 -3.15 14.90 -30.77
N SER A 41 -4.26 14.37 -31.30
CA SER A 41 -4.20 13.28 -32.30
C SER A 41 -3.58 13.69 -33.63
N HIS A 42 -3.71 14.95 -34.07
CA HIS A 42 -3.18 15.44 -35.36
C HIS A 42 -2.56 16.85 -35.30
N SER A 43 -2.39 17.45 -34.11
CA SER A 43 -1.84 18.81 -33.98
C SER A 43 -0.86 18.93 -32.81
N VAL A 44 0.28 19.55 -33.04
CA VAL A 44 1.33 19.78 -32.05
C VAL A 44 1.33 21.26 -31.66
N ALA A 45 1.32 21.52 -30.36
CA ALA A 45 1.48 22.85 -29.80
C ALA A 45 2.90 22.97 -29.26
N LEU A 46 3.69 23.89 -29.82
CA LEU A 46 5.05 24.20 -29.38
C LEU A 46 5.07 25.61 -28.81
N ALA A 47 5.76 25.83 -27.69
CA ALA A 47 5.83 27.16 -27.10
C ALA A 47 7.22 27.51 -26.56
N ASN A 48 7.57 28.79 -26.66
CA ASN A 48 8.69 29.40 -25.93
C ASN A 48 8.13 30.30 -24.80
N ARG A 49 8.93 31.22 -24.25
CA ARG A 49 8.51 32.14 -23.18
C ARG A 49 7.34 33.09 -23.54
N PHE A 50 7.11 33.40 -24.81
CA PHE A 50 6.17 34.46 -25.24
C PHE A 50 5.31 34.09 -26.46
N LEU A 51 5.53 32.91 -27.04
CA LEU A 51 4.93 32.46 -28.29
C LEU A 51 4.41 31.03 -28.12
N ILE A 52 3.18 30.79 -28.59
CA ILE A 52 2.64 29.45 -28.86
C ILE A 52 2.43 29.33 -30.37
N LEU A 53 2.91 28.24 -30.95
CA LEU A 53 2.72 27.85 -32.34
C LEU A 53 1.97 26.52 -32.37
N ILE A 54 0.80 26.50 -33.00
CA ILE A 54 0.02 25.28 -33.25
C ILE A 54 0.23 24.89 -34.71
N VAL A 55 0.63 23.63 -34.93
CA VAL A 55 0.89 23.09 -36.27
C VAL A 55 0.25 21.72 -36.44
N ASN A 56 -0.40 21.50 -37.57
CA ASN A 56 -0.87 20.18 -38.01
C ASN A 56 0.29 19.45 -38.73
N TRP A 57 0.44 18.15 -38.50
CA TRP A 57 1.44 17.33 -39.22
C TRP A 57 0.82 16.33 -40.20
N ALA A 58 -0.49 16.05 -40.06
CA ALA A 58 -1.22 15.16 -40.95
C ALA A 58 -1.65 15.88 -42.25
N ASP A 59 -1.83 17.20 -42.16
CA ASP A 59 -2.14 18.09 -43.27
C ASP A 59 -1.10 19.22 -43.31
N PRO A 60 -0.16 19.21 -44.28
CA PRO A 60 0.87 20.26 -44.42
C PRO A 60 0.32 21.64 -44.83
N ASP A 61 -0.85 21.67 -45.47
CA ASP A 61 -1.49 22.89 -45.99
C ASP A 61 -2.41 23.55 -44.94
N SER A 62 -2.63 22.89 -43.81
CA SER A 62 -3.40 23.42 -42.68
C SER A 62 -2.83 24.74 -42.14
N PRO A 63 -3.69 25.74 -41.84
CA PRO A 63 -3.24 27.04 -41.37
C PRO A 63 -2.49 26.93 -40.04
N ARG A 64 -1.29 27.50 -39.99
CA ARG A 64 -0.44 27.55 -38.79
C ARG A 64 -0.90 28.69 -37.89
N ILE A 65 -1.14 28.39 -36.62
CA ILE A 65 -1.76 29.35 -35.70
C ILE A 65 -0.74 29.83 -34.70
N LYS A 66 -0.61 31.16 -34.63
CA LYS A 66 0.47 31.85 -33.93
C LYS A 66 -0.11 32.76 -32.85
N ILE A 67 0.06 32.36 -31.60
CA ILE A 67 -0.52 33.04 -30.44
C ILE A 67 0.62 33.72 -29.68
N ARG A 68 0.50 35.04 -29.47
CA ARG A 68 1.34 35.80 -28.55
C ARG A 68 0.47 36.23 -27.37
N PRO A 69 0.50 35.52 -26.24
CA PRO A 69 -0.26 35.89 -25.07
C PRO A 69 0.06 37.31 -24.59
N ASP A 70 -0.97 38.00 -24.07
CA ASP A 70 -0.80 39.26 -23.36
C ASP A 70 -0.26 38.98 -21.95
N LEU A 71 1.06 39.13 -21.81
CA LEU A 71 1.87 38.80 -20.64
C LEU A 71 2.50 40.07 -20.07
N SER A 72 2.45 40.24 -18.76
CA SER A 72 2.98 41.43 -18.08
C SER A 72 4.49 41.61 -18.31
N PRO A 73 4.94 42.67 -19.03
CA PRO A 73 6.37 42.92 -19.21
C PRO A 73 7.03 43.34 -17.89
N ILE A 74 6.27 44.00 -17.01
CA ILE A 74 6.71 44.51 -15.70
C ILE A 74 7.05 43.34 -14.76
N GLU A 75 6.26 42.27 -14.78
CA GLU A 75 6.50 41.06 -13.99
C GLU A 75 7.46 40.06 -14.68
N ALA A 76 8.01 40.42 -15.84
CA ALA A 76 8.74 39.53 -16.74
C ALA A 76 7.99 38.22 -17.03
N GLU A 77 6.66 38.30 -17.14
CA GLU A 77 5.77 37.15 -17.26
C GLU A 77 6.09 36.35 -18.53
N SER A 78 6.12 35.03 -18.39
CA SER A 78 6.39 34.12 -19.49
C SER A 78 5.61 32.82 -19.37
N ILE A 79 5.39 32.15 -20.49
CA ILE A 79 4.80 30.81 -20.56
C ILE A 79 5.79 29.80 -19.95
N THR A 80 5.29 28.93 -19.07
CA THR A 80 6.11 27.95 -18.33
C THR A 80 5.56 26.53 -18.37
N ALA A 81 4.30 26.34 -18.79
CA ALA A 81 3.72 25.04 -19.09
C ALA A 81 2.72 25.16 -20.26
N ILE A 82 2.54 24.07 -21.02
CA ILE A 82 1.52 23.97 -22.09
C ILE A 82 0.92 22.56 -22.09
N GLU A 83 -0.37 22.44 -22.38
CA GLU A 83 -1.06 21.15 -22.55
C GLU A 83 -2.31 21.32 -23.44
N TRP A 84 -2.78 20.25 -24.07
CA TRP A 84 -4.07 20.25 -24.80
C TRP A 84 -5.24 19.86 -23.90
N LEU A 85 -6.41 20.48 -24.12
CA LEU A 85 -7.68 19.95 -23.66
C LEU A 85 -8.54 19.55 -24.85
N VAL A 86 -9.16 18.38 -24.71
CA VAL A 86 -10.00 17.81 -25.74
C VAL A 86 -11.26 17.23 -25.10
N PHE A 87 -12.41 17.83 -25.42
CA PHE A 87 -13.74 17.40 -24.99
C PHE A 87 -14.56 17.08 -26.24
N ASP A 88 -14.72 15.80 -26.56
CA ASP A 88 -15.35 15.34 -27.80
C ASP A 88 -14.68 16.01 -29.04
N ASP A 89 -15.41 16.86 -29.78
CA ASP A 89 -14.91 17.62 -30.93
C ASP A 89 -14.22 18.95 -30.55
N VAL A 90 -14.42 19.43 -29.31
CA VAL A 90 -13.86 20.70 -28.83
C VAL A 90 -12.39 20.51 -28.45
N ARG A 91 -11.51 21.23 -29.15
CA ARG A 91 -10.05 21.26 -28.89
C ARG A 91 -9.59 22.66 -28.54
N VAL A 92 -8.83 22.80 -27.46
CA VAL A 92 -8.23 24.06 -27.01
C VAL A 92 -6.83 23.82 -26.45
N VAL A 93 -5.96 24.83 -26.54
CA VAL A 93 -4.62 24.81 -25.96
C VAL A 93 -4.61 25.58 -24.65
N VAL A 94 -3.96 25.03 -23.64
CA VAL A 94 -3.87 25.63 -22.30
C VAL A 94 -2.42 25.96 -21.99
N ALA A 95 -2.18 27.15 -21.48
CA ALA A 95 -0.86 27.62 -21.08
C ALA A 95 -0.85 28.05 -19.60
N GLY A 96 0.20 27.70 -18.89
CA GLY A 96 0.50 28.18 -17.53
C GLY A 96 1.62 29.20 -17.56
N THR A 97 1.56 30.25 -16.74
CA THR A 97 2.57 31.33 -16.72
C THR A 97 3.46 31.33 -15.48
N SER A 98 4.58 32.06 -15.56
CA SER A 98 5.51 32.29 -14.45
C SER A 98 4.88 33.05 -13.27
N CYS A 99 3.80 33.79 -13.50
CA CYS A 99 3.04 34.49 -12.47
C CYS A 99 1.82 33.70 -11.97
N GLY A 100 1.60 32.48 -12.48
CA GLY A 100 0.56 31.57 -11.99
C GLY A 100 -0.82 31.71 -12.62
N TYR A 101 -0.89 32.36 -13.80
CA TYR A 101 -2.10 32.38 -14.60
C TYR A 101 -2.29 31.07 -15.37
N LEU A 102 -3.55 30.64 -15.44
CA LEU A 102 -4.05 29.67 -16.40
C LEU A 102 -4.66 30.44 -17.58
N LEU A 103 -4.17 30.19 -18.79
CA LEU A 103 -4.67 30.74 -20.04
C LEU A 103 -5.25 29.61 -20.90
N VAL A 104 -6.40 29.84 -21.53
CA VAL A 104 -7.05 28.87 -22.44
C VAL A 104 -7.28 29.56 -23.79
N TYR A 105 -6.80 28.95 -24.87
CA TYR A 105 -6.86 29.46 -26.22
C TYR A 105 -7.61 28.53 -27.17
N SER A 106 -8.44 29.10 -28.05
CA SER A 106 -9.03 28.35 -29.16
C SER A 106 -7.94 27.92 -30.15
N ILE A 107 -8.23 26.89 -30.96
CA ILE A 107 -7.36 26.54 -32.10
C ILE A 107 -7.30 27.64 -33.18
N ALA A 108 -8.13 28.70 -33.12
CA ALA A 108 -8.03 29.88 -33.97
C ALA A 108 -7.13 30.98 -33.36
N GLY A 109 -6.66 30.82 -32.12
CA GLY A 109 -5.81 31.77 -31.41
C GLY A 109 -6.55 32.74 -30.48
N ASP A 110 -7.88 32.65 -30.37
CA ASP A 110 -8.66 33.50 -29.47
C ASP A 110 -8.38 33.14 -28.01
N LEU A 111 -8.22 34.14 -27.13
CA LEU A 111 -8.20 33.91 -25.67
C LEU A 111 -9.63 33.63 -25.19
N ILE A 112 -9.86 32.43 -24.67
CA ILE A 112 -11.14 32.00 -24.09
C ILE A 112 -11.19 32.33 -22.59
N HIS A 113 -10.10 32.08 -21.86
CA HIS A 113 -10.05 32.23 -20.41
C HIS A 113 -8.67 32.65 -19.90
N LYS A 114 -8.62 33.53 -18.89
CA LYS A 114 -7.40 33.95 -18.17
C LYS A 114 -7.74 34.06 -16.67
N GLN A 115 -7.11 33.25 -15.83
CA GLN A 115 -7.39 33.20 -14.39
C GLN A 115 -6.12 32.98 -13.57
N LEU A 116 -5.89 33.85 -12.58
CA LEU A 116 -4.85 33.63 -11.56
C LEU A 116 -5.26 32.47 -10.64
N VAL A 117 -4.40 31.45 -10.55
CA VAL A 117 -4.64 30.26 -9.72
C VAL A 117 -3.98 30.42 -8.35
N HIS A 118 -2.69 30.80 -8.35
CA HIS A 118 -1.89 31.12 -7.19
C HIS A 118 -0.68 31.94 -7.67
N PRO A 119 -0.19 32.98 -6.95
CA PRO A 119 0.92 33.82 -7.40
C PRO A 119 2.29 33.12 -7.27
N SER A 120 2.49 32.07 -8.08
CA SER A 120 3.77 31.36 -8.23
C SER A 120 3.84 30.69 -9.60
N ARG A 121 5.04 30.37 -10.07
CA ARG A 121 5.26 29.76 -11.39
C ARG A 121 4.51 28.44 -11.55
N VAL A 122 3.74 28.30 -12.63
CA VAL A 122 3.22 26.99 -13.05
C VAL A 122 4.39 26.12 -13.51
N LEU A 123 4.59 24.98 -12.85
CA LEU A 123 5.62 23.99 -13.18
C LEU A 123 5.12 23.01 -14.23
N LYS A 124 3.88 22.53 -14.09
CA LYS A 124 3.20 21.67 -15.08
C LYS A 124 1.69 21.87 -15.10
N LEU A 125 1.13 21.61 -16.27
CA LEU A 125 -0.28 21.28 -16.48
C LEU A 125 -0.37 19.77 -16.72
N ARG A 126 -1.45 19.14 -16.27
CA ARG A 126 -1.77 17.73 -16.55
C ARG A 126 -3.27 17.57 -16.75
N VAL A 127 -3.65 16.73 -17.69
CA VAL A 127 -5.05 16.47 -18.07
C VAL A 127 -5.33 14.99 -17.89
N ARG A 128 -6.43 14.65 -17.22
CA ARG A 128 -6.73 13.26 -16.85
C ARG A 128 -8.22 12.97 -16.74
N GLY A 129 -8.65 11.84 -17.29
CA GLY A 129 -9.91 11.19 -16.91
C GLY A 129 -9.67 9.84 -16.22
N THR A 130 -10.50 9.54 -15.23
CA THR A 130 -10.60 8.23 -14.56
C THR A 130 -11.86 7.52 -15.04
N LYS A 131 -11.70 6.52 -15.92
CA LYS A 131 -12.75 5.54 -16.23
C LYS A 131 -12.74 4.47 -15.12
N LYS A 132 -13.91 4.10 -14.61
CA LYS A 132 -14.07 3.18 -13.48
C LYS A 132 -14.20 1.73 -13.90
N ASP A 133 -13.85 0.82 -12.99
CA ASP A 133 -14.29 -0.58 -13.02
C ASP A 133 -15.79 -0.71 -12.75
N LEU A 134 -16.39 -1.82 -13.21
CA LEU A 134 -17.82 -2.12 -13.32
C LEU A 134 -18.69 -1.99 -12.04
N MET A 135 -18.12 -1.63 -10.89
CA MET A 135 -18.80 -1.68 -9.58
C MET A 135 -19.10 -0.30 -8.95
N GLN A 136 -18.82 0.82 -9.63
CA GLN A 136 -19.16 2.15 -9.12
C GLN A 136 -19.48 3.17 -10.25
N GLU A 137 -20.46 4.06 -10.06
CA GLU A 137 -21.11 4.80 -11.17
C GLU A 137 -20.62 6.26 -11.41
N THR A 138 -19.34 6.59 -11.23
CA THR A 138 -18.86 7.97 -11.52
C THR A 138 -17.47 8.01 -12.15
N SER A 139 -17.37 8.33 -13.44
CA SER A 139 -16.12 8.84 -14.01
C SER A 139 -15.74 10.18 -13.34
N SER A 140 -14.46 10.55 -13.35
CA SER A 140 -14.06 11.91 -13.02
C SER A 140 -12.94 12.40 -13.92
N GLU A 141 -13.10 13.63 -14.39
CA GLU A 141 -12.26 14.31 -15.38
C GLU A 141 -11.69 15.57 -14.73
N GLU A 142 -10.40 15.86 -14.93
CA GLU A 142 -9.70 16.90 -14.18
C GLU A 142 -8.50 17.50 -14.92
N ILE A 143 -8.23 18.77 -14.61
CA ILE A 143 -6.94 19.41 -14.88
C ILE A 143 -6.23 19.62 -13.56
N ILE A 144 -4.96 19.21 -13.52
CA ILE A 144 -4.07 19.39 -12.38
C ILE A 144 -3.01 20.42 -12.76
N ILE A 145 -2.84 21.44 -11.93
CA ILE A 145 -1.80 22.45 -12.06
C ILE A 145 -0.82 22.26 -10.91
N VAL A 146 0.44 22.02 -11.26
CA VAL A 146 1.53 21.85 -10.29
C VAL A 146 2.29 23.17 -10.19
N LEU A 147 2.45 23.67 -8.97
CA LEU A 147 3.26 24.84 -8.62
C LEU A 147 4.21 24.44 -7.46
N PRO A 148 5.22 25.26 -7.07
CA PRO A 148 6.16 24.92 -6.02
C PRO A 148 5.48 24.53 -4.70
N GLY A 149 5.46 23.22 -4.42
CA GLY A 149 4.78 22.61 -3.29
C GLY A 149 3.28 22.89 -3.18
N ILE A 150 2.62 23.19 -4.29
CA ILE A 150 1.17 23.44 -4.36
C ILE A 150 0.58 22.64 -5.52
N ILE A 151 -0.58 22.02 -5.28
CA ILE A 151 -1.36 21.36 -6.31
C ILE A 151 -2.72 22.06 -6.38
N ALA A 152 -3.14 22.48 -7.57
CA ALA A 152 -4.50 22.92 -7.84
C ALA A 152 -5.21 21.92 -8.78
N ARG A 153 -6.50 21.69 -8.56
CA ARG A 153 -7.36 20.77 -9.34
C ARG A 153 -8.61 21.51 -9.80
N PHE A 154 -8.84 21.51 -11.11
CA PHE A 154 -10.09 21.94 -11.73
C PHE A 154 -10.90 20.71 -12.13
N ASP A 155 -12.22 20.78 -11.99
CA ASP A 155 -13.12 19.73 -12.45
C ASP A 155 -13.40 19.89 -13.96
N GLY A 156 -13.24 18.81 -14.72
CA GLY A 156 -13.41 18.81 -16.17
C GLY A 156 -14.80 19.24 -16.60
N SER A 157 -15.84 18.90 -15.84
CA SER A 157 -17.23 19.27 -16.14
C SER A 157 -17.46 20.78 -16.15
N ASN A 158 -16.78 21.54 -15.27
CA ASN A 158 -16.90 23.00 -15.22
C ASN A 158 -16.18 23.66 -16.39
N ILE A 159 -15.09 23.05 -16.86
CA ILE A 159 -14.33 23.52 -18.02
C ILE A 159 -15.07 23.20 -19.31
N GLN A 160 -15.63 22.00 -19.45
CA GLN A 160 -16.51 21.64 -20.57
C GLN A 160 -17.69 22.62 -20.66
N SER A 161 -18.33 22.93 -19.53
CA SER A 161 -19.43 23.91 -19.46
C SER A 161 -19.00 25.32 -19.89
N MET A 162 -17.82 25.77 -19.49
CA MET A 162 -17.26 27.08 -19.90
C MET A 162 -16.99 27.11 -21.41
N LEU A 163 -16.35 26.06 -21.95
CA LEU A 163 -16.04 25.95 -23.37
C LEU A 163 -17.33 25.91 -24.20
N GLN A 164 -18.30 25.07 -23.84
CA GLN A 164 -19.59 24.97 -24.53
C GLN A 164 -20.32 26.33 -24.61
N ARG A 165 -20.32 27.12 -23.53
CA ARG A 165 -20.88 28.48 -23.54
C ARG A 165 -20.14 29.40 -24.50
N TRP A 166 -18.81 29.46 -24.45
CA TRP A 166 -18.01 30.29 -25.38
C TRP A 166 -18.27 29.93 -26.85
N PHE A 167 -18.34 28.64 -27.19
CA PHE A 167 -18.65 28.19 -28.56
C PHE A 167 -20.10 28.53 -28.96
N GLN A 168 -21.07 28.40 -28.05
CA GLN A 168 -22.47 28.80 -28.30
C GLN A 168 -22.59 30.32 -28.54
N GLU A 169 -21.98 31.14 -27.67
CA GLU A 169 -21.99 32.61 -27.78
C GLU A 169 -21.27 33.10 -29.05
N LYS A 170 -20.13 32.51 -29.41
CA LYS A 170 -19.41 32.84 -30.65
C LYS A 170 -20.24 32.48 -31.90
N ASN A 171 -20.99 31.38 -31.84
CA ASN A 171 -21.87 30.95 -32.93
C ASN A 171 -23.18 31.75 -32.99
N SER A 172 -23.73 32.24 -31.87
CA SER A 172 -24.91 33.12 -31.89
C SER A 172 -24.57 34.52 -32.39
N ASN A 173 -23.42 35.08 -31.97
CA ASN A 173 -22.94 36.38 -32.42
C ASN A 173 -22.57 36.42 -33.92
N PHE A 174 -22.47 35.26 -34.58
CA PHE A 174 -22.35 35.17 -36.04
C PHE A 174 -23.66 35.54 -36.76
N TRP A 175 -24.82 35.25 -36.17
CA TRP A 175 -26.13 35.57 -36.75
C TRP A 175 -26.60 37.00 -36.45
N ASP A 176 -26.17 37.58 -35.33
CA ASP A 176 -26.60 38.91 -34.87
C ASP A 176 -25.66 40.06 -35.32
N GLN A 177 -25.17 40.00 -36.57
CA GLN A 177 -24.39 41.10 -37.18
C GLN A 177 -25.26 42.32 -37.56
N LYS A 178 -25.91 42.96 -36.57
CA LYS A 178 -26.35 44.35 -36.71
C LYS A 178 -26.29 45.13 -35.40
N SER A 179 -25.39 46.12 -35.40
CA SER A 179 -25.21 47.18 -34.40
C SER A 179 -24.62 46.79 -33.04
N ARG A 180 -23.32 47.08 -32.89
CA ARG A 180 -22.77 47.85 -31.75
C ARG A 180 -21.47 48.53 -32.18
N LYS A 181 -21.55 49.84 -32.46
CA LYS A 181 -20.39 50.74 -32.40
C LYS A 181 -20.35 51.30 -30.98
N GLY A 182 -19.24 51.06 -30.28
CA GLY A 182 -18.96 51.53 -28.91
C GLY A 182 -17.47 51.34 -28.61
N ASP A 183 -16.91 52.17 -27.74
CA ASP A 183 -15.45 52.37 -27.65
C ASP A 183 -14.65 51.15 -27.15
N PRO A 184 -13.37 50.99 -27.57
CA PRO A 184 -12.61 49.74 -27.33
C PRO A 184 -11.96 49.62 -25.94
N ALA A 185 -12.24 50.54 -25.00
CA ALA A 185 -11.32 50.84 -23.90
C ALA A 185 -11.71 50.32 -22.49
N GLU A 186 -12.97 49.92 -22.24
CA GLU A 186 -13.43 49.58 -20.87
C GLU A 186 -13.90 48.14 -20.65
N ASP A 187 -14.06 47.31 -21.70
CA ASP A 187 -14.71 46.00 -21.59
C ASP A 187 -13.75 44.78 -21.53
N ALA A 188 -12.46 44.99 -21.20
CA ALA A 188 -11.46 43.94 -21.01
C ALA A 188 -11.69 43.08 -19.73
N GLY A 189 -12.88 43.13 -19.14
CA GLY A 189 -13.24 42.52 -17.85
C GLY A 189 -14.19 41.33 -17.93
N SER A 190 -14.79 41.04 -19.09
CA SER A 190 -15.81 39.98 -19.25
C SER A 190 -15.23 38.61 -19.66
N LEU A 191 -14.07 38.23 -19.11
CA LEU A 191 -13.60 36.84 -19.15
C LEU A 191 -14.63 35.96 -18.42
N HIS A 192 -14.93 34.78 -18.96
CA HIS A 192 -16.02 33.94 -18.46
C HIS A 192 -15.91 33.60 -16.96
N GLN A 193 -17.08 33.37 -16.36
CA GLN A 193 -17.29 33.06 -14.94
C GLN A 193 -16.13 32.25 -14.33
N ARG A 194 -15.43 32.85 -13.35
CA ARG A 194 -14.24 32.28 -12.70
C ARG A 194 -14.43 30.80 -12.39
N LEU A 195 -13.60 29.96 -13.02
CA LEU A 195 -13.66 28.51 -12.87
C LEU A 195 -13.37 28.12 -11.41
N PRO A 196 -14.20 27.29 -10.78
CA PRO A 196 -13.93 26.77 -9.45
C PRO A 196 -12.79 25.75 -9.50
N TYR A 197 -11.95 25.77 -8.46
CA TYR A 197 -10.86 24.82 -8.28
C TYR A 197 -10.63 24.54 -6.81
N GLN A 198 -9.98 23.41 -6.52
CA GLN A 198 -9.43 23.08 -5.20
C GLN A 198 -7.93 23.29 -5.22
N ILE A 199 -7.35 23.63 -4.06
CA ILE A 199 -5.91 23.92 -3.93
C ILE A 199 -5.39 23.35 -2.60
N TRP A 200 -4.23 22.70 -2.65
CA TRP A 200 -3.61 22.04 -1.49
C TRP A 200 -2.12 22.41 -1.39
N ASN A 201 -1.63 22.52 -0.16
CA ASN A 201 -0.21 22.72 0.13
C ASN A 201 0.45 21.35 0.41
N VAL A 202 1.47 21.02 -0.36
CA VAL A 202 2.24 19.75 -0.31
C VAL A 202 3.74 19.99 -0.06
N ASN A 203 4.11 21.14 0.53
CA ASN A 203 5.50 21.47 0.87
C ASN A 203 6.07 20.69 2.09
N LYS A 204 5.27 19.91 2.82
CA LYS A 204 5.68 19.32 4.12
C LYS A 204 6.98 18.51 4.04
N ASN A 205 7.23 17.85 2.91
CA ASN A 205 8.38 16.98 2.71
C ASN A 205 9.44 17.57 1.76
N GLY A 206 9.39 18.89 1.50
CA GLY A 206 10.32 19.59 0.61
C GLY A 206 9.66 20.23 -0.61
N VAL A 207 10.46 20.91 -1.44
CA VAL A 207 9.97 21.59 -2.65
C VAL A 207 9.54 20.57 -3.70
N CYS A 208 8.25 20.60 -4.06
CA CYS A 208 7.70 19.80 -5.15
C CYS A 208 8.14 20.34 -6.51
N VAL A 209 8.78 19.49 -7.31
CA VAL A 209 9.19 19.75 -8.71
C VAL A 209 8.12 19.25 -9.69
N ASP A 210 7.47 18.12 -9.38
CA ASP A 210 6.42 17.52 -10.19
C ASP A 210 5.43 16.75 -9.31
N ALA A 211 4.16 16.70 -9.69
CA ALA A 211 3.10 16.03 -8.93
C ALA A 211 1.98 15.51 -9.83
N THR A 212 1.21 14.57 -9.31
CA THR A 212 -0.07 14.16 -9.87
C THR A 212 -1.04 13.71 -8.78
N ILE A 213 -2.33 13.72 -9.06
CA ILE A 213 -3.36 13.02 -8.30
C ILE A 213 -3.49 11.62 -8.93
N THR A 214 -3.39 10.56 -8.13
CA THR A 214 -3.38 9.15 -8.61
C THR A 214 -4.77 8.51 -8.57
N GLY A 215 -5.66 8.98 -7.69
CA GLY A 215 -7.08 8.59 -7.71
C GLY A 215 -7.78 8.94 -6.40
N ILE A 216 -9.04 8.48 -6.28
CA ILE A 216 -9.82 8.58 -5.04
C ILE A 216 -9.28 7.55 -4.03
N MET A 217 -9.12 7.97 -2.78
CA MET A 217 -8.83 7.09 -1.64
C MET A 217 -10.12 6.70 -0.92
N PRO A 218 -10.19 5.52 -0.27
CA PRO A 218 -11.17 5.32 0.79
C PRO A 218 -11.01 6.38 1.88
N PRO A 219 -12.08 6.73 2.61
CA PRO A 219 -11.98 7.62 3.75
C PRO A 219 -11.02 7.04 4.81
N PRO A 220 -10.46 7.88 5.69
CA PRO A 220 -9.77 7.41 6.89
C PRO A 220 -10.64 6.39 7.66
N LEU A 221 -10.00 5.39 8.27
CA LEU A 221 -10.65 4.61 9.33
C LEU A 221 -11.25 5.58 10.36
N LEU A 222 -12.48 5.30 10.82
CA LEU A 222 -13.36 6.15 11.62
C LEU A 222 -14.14 7.26 10.89
N GLU A 223 -13.81 7.63 9.65
CA GLU A 223 -14.59 8.61 8.86
C GLU A 223 -15.70 7.98 7.98
N HIS A 224 -16.25 6.82 8.38
CA HIS A 224 -17.22 6.07 7.57
C HIS A 224 -18.57 6.79 7.32
N GLN A 225 -18.85 7.89 8.04
CA GLN A 225 -20.00 8.77 7.82
C GLN A 225 -19.62 10.12 7.17
N SER A 226 -18.35 10.35 6.85
CA SER A 226 -17.89 11.56 6.16
C SER A 226 -18.35 11.55 4.71
N SER A 227 -19.07 12.58 4.28
CA SER A 227 -19.41 12.74 2.87
C SER A 227 -18.20 13.18 2.01
N GLN A 228 -17.06 13.53 2.61
CA GLN A 228 -15.90 14.07 1.91
C GLN A 228 -15.21 12.97 1.08
N ARG A 229 -14.96 13.24 -0.21
CA ARG A 229 -14.01 12.41 -0.97
C ARG A 229 -12.58 12.74 -0.55
N TYR A 230 -11.72 11.73 -0.64
CA TYR A 230 -10.29 11.88 -0.45
C TYR A 230 -9.58 11.52 -1.74
N TYR A 231 -8.49 12.22 -2.06
CA TYR A 231 -7.64 11.91 -3.20
C TYR A 231 -6.23 11.55 -2.72
N CYS A 232 -5.56 10.65 -3.43
CA CYS A 232 -4.13 10.42 -3.25
C CYS A 232 -3.37 11.29 -4.26
N ALA A 233 -2.40 12.06 -3.79
CA ALA A 233 -1.44 12.74 -4.64
C ALA A 233 -0.04 12.18 -4.41
N VAL A 234 0.72 12.00 -5.50
CA VAL A 234 2.14 11.67 -5.46
C VAL A 234 2.90 12.89 -5.98
N THR A 235 3.89 13.33 -5.22
CA THR A 235 4.80 14.42 -5.54
C THR A 235 6.23 13.90 -5.57
N ILE A 236 7.09 14.59 -6.30
CA ILE A 236 8.53 14.36 -6.32
C ILE A 236 9.26 15.70 -6.16
N GLY A 237 10.43 15.69 -5.56
CA GLY A 237 11.13 16.93 -5.22
C GLY A 237 12.60 16.74 -4.87
N GLU A 238 13.17 17.79 -4.28
CA GLU A 238 14.59 17.85 -3.96
C GLU A 238 14.95 17.08 -2.68
N ASP A 239 14.21 17.28 -1.59
CA ASP A 239 14.47 16.63 -0.29
C ASP A 239 13.88 15.21 -0.22
N ALA A 240 12.74 15.02 -0.87
CA ALA A 240 12.04 13.76 -0.99
C ALA A 240 11.92 13.39 -2.47
N VAL A 241 12.58 12.32 -2.88
CA VAL A 241 12.49 11.78 -4.26
C VAL A 241 11.04 11.39 -4.58
N ILE A 242 10.30 10.88 -3.60
CA ILE A 242 8.87 10.61 -3.68
C ILE A 242 8.20 11.02 -2.38
N SER A 243 7.02 11.63 -2.45
CA SER A 243 6.10 11.79 -1.32
C SER A 243 4.67 11.50 -1.75
N ALA A 244 3.87 10.97 -0.83
CA ALA A 244 2.45 10.77 -1.04
C ALA A 244 1.63 11.56 0.00
N TYR A 245 0.48 12.08 -0.44
CA TYR A 245 -0.42 12.90 0.36
C TYR A 245 -1.87 12.47 0.16
N ARG A 246 -2.64 12.45 1.24
CA ARG A 246 -4.10 12.41 1.23
C ARG A 246 -4.61 13.86 1.17
N LEU A 247 -5.37 14.17 0.13
CA LEU A 247 -5.99 15.47 -0.12
C LEU A 247 -7.49 15.39 0.18
N SER A 248 -8.05 16.29 0.98
CA SER A 248 -9.48 16.34 1.29
C SER A 248 -10.29 17.12 0.23
N GLU A 249 -11.46 16.61 -0.16
CA GLU A 249 -12.49 17.35 -0.90
C GLU A 249 -13.25 18.28 0.07
N ASP A 250 -13.01 19.60 0.00
CA ASP A 250 -13.81 20.58 0.74
C ASP A 250 -15.19 20.76 0.08
N ARG A 251 -16.17 19.99 0.58
CA ARG A 251 -17.56 20.08 0.13
C ARG A 251 -18.27 21.34 0.58
N GLY A 252 -17.82 22.01 1.65
CA GLY A 252 -18.44 23.25 2.16
C GLY A 252 -18.43 24.40 1.16
N ARG A 253 -17.56 24.33 0.14
CA ARG A 253 -17.46 25.34 -0.94
C ARG A 253 -17.81 24.79 -2.33
N SER A 254 -17.69 23.48 -2.56
CA SER A 254 -18.28 22.82 -3.74
C SER A 254 -19.81 22.91 -3.75
N LEU A 255 -20.47 22.95 -2.58
CA LEU A 255 -21.93 23.02 -2.47
C LEU A 255 -22.54 24.28 -3.11
N VAL A 256 -21.84 25.42 -3.09
CA VAL A 256 -22.34 26.65 -3.74
C VAL A 256 -22.47 26.47 -5.25
N GLY A 257 -21.52 25.75 -5.88
CA GLY A 257 -21.61 25.38 -7.29
C GLY A 257 -22.62 24.26 -7.57
N ALA A 258 -22.72 23.27 -6.67
CA ALA A 258 -23.58 22.10 -6.86
C ALA A 258 -25.07 22.34 -6.54
N ILE A 259 -25.40 23.32 -5.69
CA ILE A 259 -26.78 23.75 -5.43
C ILE A 259 -27.26 24.66 -6.58
N LEU A 260 -26.42 25.59 -7.05
CA LEU A 260 -26.76 26.45 -8.20
C LEU A 260 -26.92 25.68 -9.52
N SER A 261 -26.30 24.50 -9.68
CA SER A 261 -26.49 23.66 -10.87
C SER A 261 -27.64 22.65 -10.78
N LYS A 262 -28.27 22.48 -9.60
CA LYS A 262 -29.39 21.54 -9.40
C LYS A 262 -30.74 22.22 -9.13
N VAL A 263 -30.81 23.55 -9.12
CA VAL A 263 -32.05 24.31 -8.86
C VAL A 263 -32.32 25.38 -9.93
N VAL A 264 -32.49 24.94 -11.19
CA VAL A 264 -33.29 25.60 -12.24
C VAL A 264 -33.81 24.45 -13.11
N PRO A 265 -35.14 24.20 -13.25
CA PRO A 265 -36.07 25.20 -13.78
C PRO A 265 -37.47 25.20 -13.13
N ALA A 266 -37.73 26.21 -12.28
CA ALA A 266 -39.07 26.73 -12.00
C ALA A 266 -38.95 28.15 -11.41
N ALA A 267 -39.96 29.00 -11.59
CA ALA A 267 -40.05 30.36 -11.01
C ALA A 267 -39.02 31.43 -11.49
N ALA A 268 -38.48 31.32 -12.70
CA ALA A 268 -37.87 32.45 -13.42
C ALA A 268 -38.92 33.21 -14.27
N SER A 269 -40.03 33.59 -13.65
CA SER A 269 -41.08 34.42 -14.26
C SER A 269 -41.68 35.33 -13.18
N THR A 270 -41.80 36.62 -13.48
CA THR A 270 -42.32 37.67 -12.59
C THR A 270 -41.42 38.02 -11.39
N ILE A 271 -40.50 38.96 -11.60
CA ILE A 271 -40.41 40.28 -10.92
C ILE A 271 -39.10 40.92 -11.39
N ALA A 272 -39.19 41.65 -12.49
CA ALA A 272 -38.18 42.61 -12.93
C ALA A 272 -38.80 44.00 -12.91
N SER A 273 -39.01 44.56 -11.72
CA SER A 273 -39.32 45.98 -11.52
C SER A 273 -39.10 46.40 -10.06
N PHE A 274 -38.87 47.69 -9.83
CA PHE A 274 -38.73 48.34 -8.50
C PHE A 274 -37.52 47.96 -7.62
N SER A 275 -36.31 48.37 -8.03
CA SER A 275 -35.32 49.01 -7.12
C SER A 275 -34.16 49.69 -7.87
N LYS A 276 -34.47 50.50 -8.89
CA LYS A 276 -33.55 51.51 -9.46
C LYS A 276 -34.12 52.93 -9.29
N LEU A 277 -34.39 53.31 -8.05
CA LEU A 277 -34.63 54.69 -7.64
C LEU A 277 -34.24 54.83 -6.17
N LEU A 278 -33.83 56.04 -5.76
CA LEU A 278 -33.31 56.38 -4.42
C LEU A 278 -31.90 55.81 -4.11
N TRP A 279 -30.89 56.47 -4.66
CA TRP A 279 -29.92 57.31 -3.93
C TRP A 279 -28.62 57.48 -4.73
N ARG A 280 -28.49 58.65 -5.38
CA ARG A 280 -27.20 59.21 -5.79
C ARG A 280 -26.81 60.28 -4.76
N SER A 281 -25.64 60.15 -4.18
CA SER A 281 -24.89 61.27 -3.58
C SER A 281 -23.41 60.98 -3.74
N ASN A 282 -22.66 61.99 -4.19
CA ASN A 282 -21.22 61.87 -4.44
C ASN A 282 -20.45 61.66 -3.14
N ASP A 283 -19.46 60.76 -3.13
CA ASP A 283 -18.06 61.19 -3.21
C ASP A 283 -17.12 60.00 -3.49
N GLN A 284 -16.20 60.17 -4.44
CA GLN A 284 -15.19 59.18 -4.80
C GLN A 284 -13.81 59.58 -4.28
N SER A 285 -13.36 58.91 -3.22
CA SER A 285 -11.93 58.61 -3.07
C SER A 285 -11.63 57.31 -3.83
N PRO A 286 -10.55 57.18 -4.62
CA PRO A 286 -10.23 55.95 -5.33
C PRO A 286 -9.78 54.86 -4.35
N LYS A 287 -10.74 54.05 -3.88
CA LYS A 287 -10.44 52.83 -3.13
C LYS A 287 -9.62 51.92 -4.04
N ARG A 288 -8.37 51.63 -3.65
CA ARG A 288 -7.50 50.61 -4.29
C ARG A 288 -8.36 49.39 -4.65
N LYS A 289 -8.27 48.91 -5.89
CA LYS A 289 -8.84 47.61 -6.28
C LYS A 289 -8.36 46.59 -5.23
N PRO A 290 -9.27 45.89 -4.51
CA PRO A 290 -8.85 44.94 -3.50
C PRO A 290 -8.04 43.83 -4.19
N GLU A 291 -6.82 43.59 -3.70
CA GLU A 291 -6.01 42.47 -4.15
C GLU A 291 -6.81 41.17 -4.04
N ALA A 292 -6.69 40.31 -5.05
CA ALA A 292 -7.45 39.08 -5.13
C ALA A 292 -7.04 38.16 -3.97
N LYS A 293 -7.85 38.11 -2.90
CA LYS A 293 -7.61 37.30 -1.71
C LYS A 293 -7.30 35.85 -2.12
N THR A 294 -6.13 35.38 -1.72
CA THR A 294 -5.66 34.01 -1.98
C THR A 294 -6.67 33.00 -1.45
N GLN A 295 -7.01 32.00 -2.27
CA GLN A 295 -7.91 30.93 -1.86
C GLN A 295 -7.25 30.09 -0.75
N SER A 296 -7.97 29.87 0.36
CA SER A 296 -7.47 29.06 1.48
C SER A 296 -7.25 27.61 1.05
N PHE A 297 -6.10 27.03 1.40
CA PHE A 297 -5.79 25.63 1.11
C PHE A 297 -6.76 24.66 1.80
N ALA A 298 -7.19 23.65 1.06
CA ALA A 298 -7.83 22.46 1.62
C ALA A 298 -6.78 21.56 2.30
N ARG A 299 -7.22 20.64 3.18
CA ARG A 299 -6.33 19.82 4.00
C ARG A 299 -5.55 18.82 3.14
N ALA A 300 -4.23 18.86 3.26
CA ALA A 300 -3.33 17.83 2.76
C ALA A 300 -2.60 17.17 3.94
N SER A 301 -2.63 15.85 4.00
CA SER A 301 -1.97 15.07 5.06
C SER A 301 -0.96 14.12 4.41
N SER A 302 0.32 14.20 4.77
CA SER A 302 1.32 13.29 4.21
C SER A 302 1.04 11.84 4.67
N LEU A 303 1.19 10.90 3.74
CA LEU A 303 0.97 9.46 3.92
C LEU A 303 2.29 8.72 4.07
N THR A 304 3.22 8.94 3.13
CA THR A 304 4.57 8.36 3.14
C THR A 304 5.53 9.27 2.37
N CYS A 305 6.82 9.07 2.60
CA CYS A 305 7.91 9.87 2.04
C CYS A 305 9.13 8.97 1.84
N ILE A 306 9.70 8.99 0.64
CA ILE A 306 10.98 8.35 0.31
C ILE A 306 12.00 9.48 0.14
N LYS A 307 12.86 9.64 1.15
CA LYS A 307 14.05 10.49 1.11
C LYS A 307 15.25 9.63 0.74
N ASP A 308 16.05 10.06 -0.22
CA ASP A 308 17.18 9.29 -0.77
C ASP A 308 18.27 10.25 -1.26
N TYR A 309 18.77 11.08 -0.33
CA TYR A 309 19.82 12.06 -0.61
C TYR A 309 21.10 11.35 -1.10
N PRO A 310 21.81 11.85 -2.14
CA PRO A 310 21.68 13.16 -2.80
C PRO A 310 20.76 13.17 -4.03
N ARG A 311 19.87 12.19 -4.19
CA ARG A 311 19.01 12.06 -5.37
C ARG A 311 17.80 12.97 -5.22
N LYS A 312 17.41 13.59 -6.34
CA LYS A 312 16.22 14.44 -6.47
C LYS A 312 15.29 13.82 -7.50
N GLY A 313 13.99 13.88 -7.29
CA GLY A 313 13.02 13.46 -8.30
C GLY A 313 12.86 14.54 -9.39
N GLU A 314 12.91 14.14 -10.66
CA GLU A 314 12.92 15.08 -11.79
C GLU A 314 11.65 15.07 -12.64
N LYS A 315 11.13 13.88 -12.98
CA LYS A 315 9.92 13.72 -13.80
C LYS A 315 9.06 12.59 -13.26
N LEU A 316 7.76 12.84 -13.19
CA LEU A 316 6.74 11.84 -12.90
C LEU A 316 5.87 11.60 -14.15
N THR A 317 5.61 10.35 -14.47
CA THR A 317 4.61 9.95 -15.48
C THR A 317 3.66 8.94 -14.84
N LEU A 318 2.36 9.10 -15.05
CA LEU A 318 1.32 8.24 -14.50
C LEU A 318 0.75 7.30 -15.59
N SER A 319 0.40 6.07 -15.26
CA SER A 319 -0.31 5.16 -16.18
C SER A 319 -1.76 5.62 -16.42
N PRO A 320 -2.43 5.20 -17.50
CA PRO A 320 -3.81 5.63 -17.79
C PRO A 320 -4.81 5.29 -16.67
N SER A 321 -4.66 4.11 -16.06
CA SER A 321 -5.45 3.67 -14.89
C SER A 321 -5.11 4.44 -13.62
N GLY A 322 -3.99 5.16 -13.57
CA GLY A 322 -3.46 5.80 -12.38
C GLY A 322 -2.77 4.88 -11.39
N THR A 323 -2.71 3.57 -11.64
CA THR A 323 -2.22 2.54 -10.70
C THR A 323 -0.71 2.40 -10.64
N LEU A 324 0.02 2.91 -11.64
CA LEU A 324 1.47 2.91 -11.69
C LEU A 324 1.99 4.31 -12.02
N ALA A 325 3.09 4.72 -11.40
CA ALA A 325 3.83 5.93 -11.76
C ALA A 325 5.30 5.61 -12.01
N ALA A 326 5.83 6.06 -13.16
CA ALA A 326 7.25 6.01 -13.48
C ALA A 326 7.90 7.35 -13.07
N ILE A 327 8.95 7.29 -12.26
CA ILE A 327 9.62 8.46 -11.67
C ILE A 327 11.11 8.40 -12.00
N THR A 328 11.65 9.46 -12.62
CA THR A 328 13.09 9.58 -12.92
C THR A 328 13.81 10.37 -11.83
N ASP A 329 15.04 10.00 -11.49
CA ASP A 329 15.89 10.75 -10.56
C ASP A 329 17.16 11.34 -11.19
N SER A 330 17.69 12.38 -10.53
CA SER A 330 18.84 13.17 -10.97
C SER A 330 20.15 12.40 -11.14
N LEU A 331 20.24 11.18 -10.59
CA LEU A 331 21.39 10.30 -10.73
C LEU A 331 21.08 9.07 -11.60
N GLY A 332 20.03 9.12 -12.42
CA GLY A 332 19.73 8.18 -13.49
C GLY A 332 19.15 6.84 -13.04
N ARG A 333 18.32 6.81 -12.00
CA ARG A 333 17.38 5.70 -11.78
C ARG A 333 16.00 6.04 -12.33
N ILE A 334 15.24 4.99 -12.62
CA ILE A 334 13.80 5.06 -12.89
C ILE A 334 13.13 4.14 -11.88
N LEU A 335 12.16 4.67 -11.14
CA LEU A 335 11.37 3.97 -10.12
C LEU A 335 9.96 3.76 -10.68
N LEU A 336 9.46 2.52 -10.68
CA LEU A 336 8.05 2.22 -10.94
C LEU A 336 7.34 2.09 -9.59
N LEU A 337 6.57 3.09 -9.23
CA LEU A 337 5.75 3.14 -8.01
C LEU A 337 4.38 2.52 -8.32
N ASP A 338 3.91 1.58 -7.50
CA ASP A 338 2.49 1.25 -7.41
C ASP A 338 1.80 2.31 -6.54
N THR A 339 0.84 3.03 -7.11
CA THR A 339 0.27 4.24 -6.50
C THR A 339 -0.83 3.94 -5.49
N GLN A 340 -1.33 2.71 -5.43
CA GLN A 340 -2.31 2.26 -4.46
C GLN A 340 -1.61 1.70 -3.22
N ALA A 341 -0.61 0.84 -3.43
CA ALA A 341 0.22 0.28 -2.36
C ALA A 341 1.29 1.26 -1.85
N LEU A 342 1.62 2.30 -2.63
CA LEU A 342 2.66 3.30 -2.35
C LEU A 342 4.07 2.69 -2.17
N VAL A 343 4.36 1.63 -2.93
CA VAL A 343 5.65 0.90 -2.93
C VAL A 343 6.29 0.90 -4.31
N VAL A 344 7.63 0.94 -4.36
CA VAL A 344 8.37 0.82 -5.63
C VAL A 344 8.41 -0.66 -6.03
N VAL A 345 7.69 -1.02 -7.09
CA VAL A 345 7.57 -2.40 -7.60
C VAL A 345 8.66 -2.77 -8.62
N ARG A 346 9.39 -1.78 -9.16
CA ARG A 346 10.53 -2.01 -10.06
C ARG A 346 11.48 -0.82 -10.11
N LEU A 347 12.75 -1.09 -10.41
CA LEU A 347 13.80 -0.08 -10.50
C LEU A 347 14.73 -0.39 -11.70
N TRP A 348 15.04 0.63 -12.50
CA TRP A 348 16.09 0.60 -13.52
C TRP A 348 17.23 1.55 -13.12
N LYS A 349 18.49 1.23 -13.49
CA LYS A 349 19.70 2.01 -13.19
C LYS A 349 20.46 2.37 -14.48
N GLY A 350 21.09 3.53 -14.52
CA GLY A 350 21.91 3.97 -15.67
C GLY A 350 21.11 4.62 -16.80
N TYR A 351 20.05 5.36 -16.45
CA TYR A 351 19.15 6.08 -17.35
C TYR A 351 19.10 7.57 -16.99
N ARG A 352 20.26 8.23 -16.98
CA ARG A 352 20.35 9.68 -16.72
C ARG A 352 19.70 10.48 -17.85
N ASP A 353 19.01 11.57 -17.48
CA ASP A 353 18.19 12.44 -18.34
C ASP A 353 17.02 11.75 -19.05
N ALA A 354 16.64 10.54 -18.64
CA ALA A 354 15.62 9.77 -19.32
C ALA A 354 14.23 10.44 -19.28
N SER A 355 13.36 9.96 -20.17
CA SER A 355 11.93 10.27 -20.18
C SER A 355 11.16 8.97 -20.35
N CYS A 356 10.06 8.84 -19.61
CA CYS A 356 9.25 7.63 -19.61
C CYS A 356 7.80 7.96 -19.96
N VAL A 357 7.20 7.19 -20.86
CA VAL A 357 5.76 7.22 -21.15
C VAL A 357 5.21 5.79 -21.11
N PHE A 358 3.96 5.65 -20.72
CA PHE A 358 3.27 4.37 -20.82
C PHE A 358 2.78 4.17 -22.25
N MET A 359 2.79 2.92 -22.72
CA MET A 359 2.25 2.53 -24.03
C MET A 359 1.58 1.17 -23.94
N GLU A 360 0.80 0.79 -24.94
CA GLU A 360 0.23 -0.54 -25.06
C GLU A 360 0.80 -1.26 -26.28
N MET A 361 1.09 -2.56 -26.13
CA MET A 361 1.61 -3.41 -27.22
C MET A 361 0.86 -4.74 -27.26
N LEU A 362 0.59 -5.25 -28.46
CA LEU A 362 -0.06 -6.56 -28.63
C LEU A 362 0.73 -7.67 -27.93
N ALA A 363 0.06 -8.42 -27.05
CA ALA A 363 0.60 -9.62 -26.43
C ALA A 363 0.69 -10.74 -27.49
N LYS A 364 1.77 -11.54 -27.45
CA LYS A 364 1.95 -12.65 -28.40
C LYS A 364 0.85 -13.71 -28.19
N LYS A 365 0.01 -13.92 -29.21
CA LYS A 365 -0.92 -15.05 -29.31
C LYS A 365 -0.18 -16.28 -29.83
N ASP A 366 -0.40 -17.44 -29.21
CA ASP A 366 0.22 -18.70 -29.64
C ASP A 366 -0.23 -19.12 -31.05
N LYS A 367 0.69 -19.71 -31.81
CA LYS A 367 0.51 -20.10 -33.23
C LYS A 367 -0.36 -21.37 -33.43
N GLY A 368 -1.44 -21.51 -32.65
CA GLY A 368 -2.19 -22.76 -32.54
C GLY A 368 -3.55 -22.82 -33.25
N LYS A 369 -4.12 -21.70 -33.72
CA LYS A 369 -5.49 -21.70 -34.31
C LYS A 369 -5.58 -20.87 -35.59
N SER A 370 -6.24 -21.47 -36.57
CA SER A 370 -6.49 -20.94 -37.91
C SER A 370 -7.73 -20.03 -37.93
N VAL A 371 -7.62 -18.92 -38.67
CA VAL A 371 -8.70 -18.11 -39.30
C VAL A 371 -9.81 -17.55 -38.39
N LEU A 372 -9.73 -16.24 -38.11
CA LEU A 372 -10.61 -15.22 -38.71
C LEU A 372 -10.04 -13.81 -38.44
N HIS A 373 -10.18 -12.87 -39.39
CA HIS A 373 -9.78 -11.48 -39.19
C HIS A 373 -10.69 -10.80 -38.17
N THR A 374 -10.34 -10.93 -36.89
CA THR A 374 -10.96 -10.21 -35.78
C THR A 374 -10.05 -9.04 -35.43
N GLU A 375 -10.60 -7.82 -35.37
CA GLU A 375 -9.83 -6.67 -34.89
C GLU A 375 -9.36 -6.91 -33.44
N PRO A 376 -8.13 -6.50 -33.08
CA PRO A 376 -7.59 -6.73 -31.75
C PRO A 376 -8.40 -5.96 -30.70
N VAL A 377 -8.86 -6.67 -29.68
CA VAL A 377 -9.61 -6.06 -28.57
C VAL A 377 -8.65 -5.67 -27.44
N LYS A 378 -9.11 -4.84 -26.48
CA LYS A 378 -8.29 -4.37 -25.35
C LYS A 378 -7.51 -5.48 -24.62
N SER A 379 -8.08 -6.68 -24.49
CA SER A 379 -7.42 -7.82 -23.82
C SER A 379 -6.27 -8.45 -24.62
N ASP A 380 -6.15 -8.15 -25.92
CA ASP A 380 -5.00 -8.56 -26.74
C ASP A 380 -3.77 -7.66 -26.50
N TYR A 381 -3.90 -6.54 -25.78
CA TYR A 381 -2.81 -5.61 -25.49
C TYR A 381 -2.27 -5.75 -24.06
N CYS A 382 -0.97 -5.48 -23.90
CA CYS A 382 -0.30 -5.42 -22.61
C CYS A 382 0.31 -4.02 -22.35
N LEU A 383 0.17 -3.55 -21.11
CA LEU A 383 0.72 -2.27 -20.69
C LEU A 383 2.24 -2.35 -20.55
N CYS A 384 2.91 -1.39 -21.19
CA CYS A 384 4.36 -1.25 -21.27
C CYS A 384 4.80 0.16 -20.86
N LEU A 385 6.11 0.31 -20.61
CA LEU A 385 6.77 1.60 -20.41
C LEU A 385 7.85 1.76 -21.46
N ALA A 386 7.73 2.80 -22.29
CA ALA A 386 8.78 3.24 -23.19
C ALA A 386 9.73 4.15 -22.40
N ILE A 387 10.98 3.69 -22.24
CA ILE A 387 12.07 4.42 -21.59
C ILE A 387 12.97 4.99 -22.68
N HIS A 388 12.81 6.27 -22.99
CA HIS A 388 13.74 6.98 -23.87
C HIS A 388 14.98 7.41 -23.07
N ALA A 389 16.14 6.95 -23.52
CA ALA A 389 17.44 7.14 -22.90
C ALA A 389 18.34 7.97 -23.83
N PRO A 390 18.24 9.32 -23.82
CA PRO A 390 18.86 10.17 -24.85
C PRO A 390 20.38 10.03 -24.93
N ARG A 391 21.07 9.86 -23.78
CA ARG A 391 22.53 9.61 -23.75
C ARG A 391 22.96 8.32 -24.44
N LYS A 392 22.06 7.35 -24.58
CA LYS A 392 22.30 6.06 -25.24
C LYS A 392 21.80 6.05 -26.70
N GLY A 393 21.03 7.04 -27.13
CA GLY A 393 20.40 7.06 -28.45
C GLY A 393 19.36 5.96 -28.66
N ILE A 394 18.71 5.48 -27.58
CA ILE A 394 17.75 4.38 -27.64
C ILE A 394 16.46 4.66 -26.87
N ILE A 395 15.42 3.92 -27.24
CA ILE A 395 14.19 3.74 -26.48
C ILE A 395 14.06 2.26 -26.18
N GLU A 396 13.86 1.91 -24.91
CA GLU A 396 13.56 0.53 -24.52
C GLU A 396 12.11 0.41 -24.10
N VAL A 397 11.41 -0.59 -24.63
CA VAL A 397 10.03 -0.89 -24.22
C VAL A 397 10.05 -2.09 -23.28
N TRP A 398 9.55 -1.87 -22.06
CA TRP A 398 9.49 -2.87 -21.00
C TRP A 398 8.05 -3.22 -20.65
N GLN A 399 7.74 -4.50 -20.53
CA GLN A 399 6.44 -4.95 -20.02
C GLN A 399 6.33 -4.68 -18.51
N MET A 400 5.15 -4.26 -18.06
CA MET A 400 4.94 -3.77 -16.69
C MET A 400 5.02 -4.81 -15.57
N ARG A 401 5.15 -4.28 -14.34
CA ARG A 401 5.52 -5.03 -13.13
C ARG A 401 6.79 -5.84 -13.40
N THR A 402 6.77 -7.17 -13.33
CA THR A 402 7.94 -8.05 -13.47
C THR A 402 8.29 -8.44 -14.92
N GLY A 403 7.57 -7.94 -15.93
CA GLY A 403 7.74 -8.38 -17.33
C GLY A 403 9.09 -8.03 -17.99
N PRO A 404 9.50 -8.76 -19.05
CA PRO A 404 10.78 -8.55 -19.73
C PRO A 404 10.84 -7.25 -20.56
N ARG A 405 12.05 -6.93 -21.06
CA ARG A 405 12.23 -5.93 -22.14
C ARG A 405 11.72 -6.55 -23.44
N LEU A 406 10.75 -5.90 -24.08
CA LEU A 406 10.13 -6.39 -25.31
C LEU A 406 10.88 -5.91 -26.57
N LEU A 407 11.36 -4.66 -26.55
CA LEU A 407 11.95 -4.01 -27.73
C LEU A 407 13.04 -2.99 -27.33
N THR A 408 13.98 -2.76 -28.23
CA THR A 408 14.90 -1.62 -28.20
C THR A 408 14.93 -0.95 -29.57
N ILE A 409 14.57 0.33 -29.62
CA ILE A 409 14.51 1.15 -30.82
C ILE A 409 15.71 2.11 -30.79
N GLN A 410 16.39 2.29 -31.93
CA GLN A 410 17.40 3.34 -32.09
C GLN A 410 16.68 4.66 -32.45
N CYS A 411 17.01 5.76 -31.76
CA CYS A 411 16.44 7.08 -32.02
C CYS A 411 17.54 8.08 -32.38
N ALA A 412 17.16 9.19 -33.03
CA ALA A 412 18.11 10.26 -33.33
C ALA A 412 18.60 10.92 -32.03
N LYS A 413 19.80 11.51 -32.07
CA LYS A 413 20.20 12.46 -31.03
C LYS A 413 19.31 13.69 -31.16
N GLY A 414 18.73 14.15 -30.05
CA GLY A 414 17.80 15.29 -30.06
C GLY A 414 16.33 14.94 -30.25
N SER A 415 15.96 13.65 -30.33
CA SER A 415 14.56 13.22 -30.28
C SER A 415 13.89 13.57 -28.93
N LYS A 416 12.59 13.90 -28.97
CA LYS A 416 11.74 14.10 -27.79
C LYS A 416 10.55 13.13 -27.84
N LEU A 417 10.31 12.42 -26.74
CA LEU A 417 9.20 11.48 -26.62
C LEU A 417 7.91 12.23 -26.25
N LEU A 418 6.83 12.01 -27.00
CA LEU A 418 5.52 12.62 -26.79
C LEU A 418 4.42 11.56 -26.74
N GLN A 419 3.29 11.95 -26.17
CA GLN A 419 2.09 11.14 -26.03
C GLN A 419 0.87 12.05 -26.31
N PRO A 420 -0.16 11.58 -27.03
CA PRO A 420 -1.36 12.39 -27.25
C PRO A 420 -2.06 12.73 -25.92
N ALA A 421 -2.62 13.92 -25.85
CA ALA A 421 -3.38 14.39 -24.71
C ALA A 421 -4.64 13.56 -24.49
N TYR A 422 -5.08 13.51 -23.23
CA TYR A 422 -6.27 12.77 -22.84
C TYR A 422 -7.55 13.39 -23.45
N ARG A 423 -8.37 12.57 -24.11
CA ARG A 423 -9.68 12.99 -24.66
C ARG A 423 -10.80 12.66 -23.66
N PHE A 424 -11.42 13.70 -23.12
CA PHE A 424 -12.61 13.63 -22.28
C PHE A 424 -13.84 13.17 -23.07
N GLY A 425 -14.87 12.67 -22.39
CA GLY A 425 -16.17 12.32 -22.99
C GLY A 425 -16.24 11.03 -23.83
N SER A 426 -15.10 10.41 -24.16
CA SER A 426 -14.97 9.27 -25.10
C SER A 426 -15.77 7.98 -24.75
N ASN A 427 -17.08 8.00 -24.97
CA ASN A 427 -17.99 6.86 -24.94
C ASN A 427 -18.54 6.55 -26.36
N SER A 428 -17.65 6.46 -27.35
CA SER A 428 -17.98 5.93 -28.67
C SER A 428 -18.12 4.41 -28.61
N SER A 429 -19.34 3.92 -28.37
CA SER A 429 -19.67 2.47 -28.34
C SER A 429 -19.59 1.78 -29.72
N SER A 430 -18.93 2.39 -30.70
CA SER A 430 -18.88 1.98 -32.11
C SER A 430 -17.53 2.21 -32.79
N SER A 431 -16.48 2.59 -32.05
CA SER A 431 -15.12 2.76 -32.59
C SER A 431 -14.19 1.60 -32.19
N PRO A 432 -13.25 1.18 -33.05
CA PRO A 432 -12.24 0.18 -32.68
C PRO A 432 -11.40 0.65 -31.48
N TYR A 433 -10.82 -0.29 -30.75
CA TYR A 433 -9.96 0.02 -29.59
C TYR A 433 -8.64 0.64 -30.07
N ILE A 434 -8.45 1.94 -29.80
CA ILE A 434 -7.18 2.62 -30.05
C ILE A 434 -6.26 2.35 -28.86
N PRO A 435 -5.13 1.64 -29.05
CA PRO A 435 -4.17 1.38 -27.98
C PRO A 435 -3.43 2.65 -27.57
N LEU A 436 -2.77 2.62 -26.41
CA LEU A 436 -1.98 3.74 -25.94
C LEU A 436 -0.69 3.94 -26.78
N GLU A 437 -0.75 4.87 -27.73
CA GLU A 437 0.32 5.23 -28.68
C GLU A 437 1.41 6.14 -28.09
N VAL A 438 2.57 6.14 -28.76
CA VAL A 438 3.75 6.94 -28.41
C VAL A 438 4.43 7.46 -29.66
N PHE A 439 4.77 8.75 -29.62
CA PHE A 439 5.31 9.49 -30.76
C PHE A 439 6.72 10.01 -30.43
N LEU A 440 7.53 10.14 -31.46
CA LEU A 440 8.84 10.76 -31.41
C LEU A 440 8.84 12.02 -32.28
N LEU A 441 9.12 13.12 -31.62
CA LEU A 441 9.37 14.39 -32.27
C LEU A 441 10.88 14.49 -32.52
N ASN A 442 11.29 14.46 -33.78
CA ASN A 442 12.68 14.64 -34.19
C ASN A 442 12.88 16.06 -34.69
N GLY A 443 13.67 16.84 -33.95
CA GLY A 443 14.20 18.11 -34.46
C GLY A 443 15.37 17.86 -35.40
N ASP A 444 15.65 18.84 -36.25
CA ASP A 444 16.83 18.85 -37.10
C ASP A 444 18.15 18.79 -36.30
N SER A 445 19.20 18.28 -36.93
CA SER A 445 20.54 18.15 -36.34
C SER A 445 21.32 19.47 -36.29
N GLY A 446 20.66 20.63 -36.41
CA GLY A 446 21.28 21.95 -36.41
C GLY A 446 21.92 22.33 -37.75
N GLN A 447 21.41 21.81 -38.88
CA GLN A 447 21.86 22.28 -40.19
C GLN A 447 21.11 23.57 -40.59
N PRO A 448 21.80 24.60 -41.09
CA PRO A 448 21.24 25.94 -41.28
C PRO A 448 20.12 26.04 -42.33
N HIS A 449 19.88 24.96 -43.10
CA HIS A 449 18.86 24.91 -44.15
C HIS A 449 17.69 23.96 -43.84
N SER A 450 17.73 23.19 -42.75
CA SER A 450 16.72 22.17 -42.41
C SER A 450 15.80 22.63 -41.27
N LYS A 451 14.87 23.56 -41.54
CA LYS A 451 13.86 24.00 -40.55
C LYS A 451 12.69 22.99 -40.43
N CYS A 452 12.96 21.70 -40.26
CA CYS A 452 11.93 20.65 -40.17
C CYS A 452 11.86 20.00 -38.77
N ILE A 453 10.64 19.59 -38.40
CA ILE A 453 10.38 18.56 -37.39
C ILE A 453 9.72 17.36 -38.04
N THR A 454 10.26 16.16 -37.83
CA THR A 454 9.63 14.91 -38.26
C THR A 454 8.88 14.26 -37.08
N MET A 455 7.63 13.85 -37.33
CA MET A 455 6.83 13.04 -36.41
C MET A 455 6.96 11.56 -36.77
N LEU A 456 7.43 10.73 -35.82
CA LEU A 456 7.47 9.27 -35.98
C LEU A 456 6.57 8.57 -34.96
N GLU A 457 5.86 7.54 -35.38
CA GLU A 457 5.10 6.62 -34.51
C GLU A 457 5.97 5.44 -34.08
N ALA A 458 5.93 5.05 -32.80
CA ALA A 458 6.59 3.83 -32.31
C ALA A 458 5.73 2.57 -32.56
N SER A 459 5.81 2.04 -33.77
CA SER A 459 4.86 1.03 -34.27
C SER A 459 5.07 -0.39 -33.74
N GLN A 460 3.96 -1.13 -33.63
CA GLN A 460 3.93 -2.49 -33.13
C GLN A 460 4.33 -3.50 -34.22
N VAL A 461 5.61 -3.91 -34.25
CA VAL A 461 6.10 -4.89 -35.23
C VAL A 461 5.64 -6.31 -34.87
N THR A 462 4.48 -6.71 -35.39
CA THR A 462 4.09 -8.13 -35.50
C THR A 462 4.87 -8.80 -36.63
N ASN A 463 5.45 -9.98 -36.38
CA ASN A 463 6.21 -10.72 -37.40
C ASN A 463 5.32 -11.20 -38.55
N VAL A 464 5.36 -10.48 -39.69
CA VAL A 464 4.95 -11.03 -40.99
C VAL A 464 6.12 -11.81 -41.58
N THR A 465 5.88 -13.07 -41.93
CA THR A 465 6.86 -13.94 -42.62
C THR A 465 6.43 -14.22 -44.04
N SER A 466 7.08 -13.56 -45.00
CA SER A 466 7.41 -14.14 -46.31
C SER A 466 8.93 -14.39 -46.31
N GLY A 467 9.49 -15.42 -46.92
CA GLY A 467 8.92 -16.33 -47.93
C GLY A 467 9.49 -16.01 -49.31
N ILE A 468 10.76 -16.37 -49.54
CA ILE A 468 11.42 -16.58 -50.85
C ILE A 468 12.79 -17.24 -50.62
N SER A 469 13.23 -18.02 -51.60
CA SER A 469 14.35 -18.97 -51.56
C SER A 469 15.63 -18.49 -52.25
N VAL A 470 16.78 -19.01 -51.77
CA VAL A 470 18.03 -19.35 -52.51
C VAL A 470 18.65 -18.30 -53.45
N ALA A 471 19.88 -17.86 -53.12
CA ALA A 471 21.01 -17.85 -54.05
C ALA A 471 22.34 -17.82 -53.27
N SER A 472 23.30 -18.64 -53.69
CA SER A 472 24.67 -18.68 -53.15
C SER A 472 25.64 -17.88 -54.01
N THR A 473 26.53 -17.09 -53.40
CA THR A 473 27.90 -16.86 -53.90
C THR A 473 28.80 -16.28 -52.81
N ALA A 474 30.00 -16.85 -52.69
CA ALA A 474 31.16 -16.31 -51.97
C ALA A 474 31.95 -15.36 -52.94
N PRO A 475 33.10 -14.71 -52.58
CA PRO A 475 34.02 -15.03 -51.48
C PRO A 475 34.80 -13.87 -50.79
N PHE A 476 35.71 -14.26 -49.90
CA PHE A 476 36.93 -13.56 -49.41
C PHE A 476 36.81 -12.21 -48.66
N CYS A 477 37.06 -12.22 -47.34
CA CYS A 477 38.37 -11.94 -46.73
C CYS A 477 38.25 -11.54 -45.24
N ASN A 478 38.74 -12.37 -44.32
CA ASN A 478 39.74 -11.93 -43.34
C ASN A 478 40.33 -13.11 -42.56
N GLU A 479 41.63 -13.06 -42.35
CA GLU A 479 42.41 -14.08 -41.65
C GLU A 479 42.40 -13.90 -40.11
N LYS A 480 42.31 -15.03 -39.39
CA LYS A 480 43.23 -15.50 -38.31
C LYS A 480 43.36 -14.70 -36.99
N LEU A 481 43.67 -15.30 -35.84
CA LEU A 481 43.87 -16.70 -35.37
C LEU A 481 43.34 -16.72 -33.91
N GLU A 482 42.41 -17.60 -33.54
CA GLU A 482 42.62 -18.96 -32.99
C GLU A 482 43.14 -19.08 -31.55
N THR A 483 42.66 -20.14 -30.91
CA THR A 483 42.93 -20.58 -29.54
C THR A 483 43.39 -22.05 -29.59
N VAL A 484 44.00 -22.56 -28.51
CA VAL A 484 44.14 -24.00 -28.16
C VAL A 484 45.44 -24.75 -28.56
N CYS A 485 46.24 -25.04 -27.52
CA CYS A 485 47.05 -26.24 -27.21
C CYS A 485 47.95 -26.96 -28.25
N LYS A 486 49.19 -27.26 -27.82
CA LYS A 486 49.76 -28.63 -27.76
C LYS A 486 51.10 -28.75 -26.98
N ARG A 487 51.17 -29.72 -26.06
CA ARG A 487 52.26 -30.73 -25.76
C ARG A 487 53.73 -30.28 -25.91
N LYS A 488 54.69 -30.57 -25.00
CA LYS A 488 54.99 -31.81 -24.24
C LYS A 488 56.26 -31.57 -23.34
N ASN A 489 56.40 -32.29 -22.22
CA ASN A 489 57.62 -32.89 -21.62
C ASN A 489 58.98 -32.12 -21.64
N THR A 490 59.77 -31.99 -20.56
CA THR A 490 59.82 -32.60 -19.20
C THR A 490 60.22 -31.52 -18.14
N GLU A 491 60.51 -31.72 -16.84
CA GLU A 491 60.64 -32.90 -15.95
C GLU A 491 60.45 -32.54 -14.44
N ALA A 492 60.89 -33.44 -13.55
CA ALA A 492 61.38 -33.24 -12.17
C ALA A 492 60.39 -33.06 -10.99
N ALA A 493 60.10 -34.23 -10.38
CA ALA A 493 59.98 -34.49 -8.93
C ALA A 493 58.72 -34.04 -8.15
N PRO A 494 58.29 -34.81 -7.11
CA PRO A 494 56.85 -35.03 -6.91
C PRO A 494 56.34 -34.88 -5.46
N HIS A 495 55.09 -34.40 -5.29
CA HIS A 495 54.23 -34.83 -4.18
C HIS A 495 52.73 -34.65 -4.48
N GLY A 496 51.95 -35.61 -4.00
CA GLY A 496 50.49 -35.64 -3.89
C GLY A 496 50.07 -37.01 -3.34
N PRO A 497 48.78 -37.36 -3.25
CA PRO A 497 47.60 -36.51 -3.18
C PRO A 497 46.63 -36.95 -2.03
N ARG A 498 45.39 -36.41 -2.02
CA ARG A 498 44.17 -36.94 -1.37
C ARG A 498 44.13 -37.01 0.17
N LEU A 499 43.29 -36.15 0.75
CA LEU A 499 42.76 -36.29 2.11
C LEU A 499 41.42 -37.05 2.11
N GLU A 500 41.45 -38.30 1.65
CA GLU A 500 40.44 -39.33 1.96
C GLU A 500 41.19 -40.53 2.55
N ASN A 501 40.75 -41.00 3.73
CA ASN A 501 41.26 -42.19 4.44
C ASN A 501 42.65 -42.12 5.12
N LEU A 502 42.87 -41.09 5.93
CA LEU A 502 43.67 -41.18 7.17
C LEU A 502 43.01 -40.21 8.18
N ILE A 503 42.30 -40.63 9.24
CA ILE A 503 42.43 -41.83 10.05
C ILE A 503 41.07 -42.54 10.23
N ARG A 504 40.98 -43.79 9.76
CA ARG A 504 40.00 -44.79 10.22
C ARG A 504 40.71 -46.08 10.65
N GLN A 505 41.79 -45.92 11.41
CA GLN A 505 42.56 -46.99 12.05
C GLN A 505 42.82 -46.70 13.55
N LEU A 506 41.71 -46.55 14.28
CA LEU A 506 41.61 -47.08 15.65
C LEU A 506 40.39 -48.03 15.70
N PHE A 507 40.52 -49.10 14.93
CA PHE A 507 39.89 -50.41 15.11
C PHE A 507 40.91 -51.24 15.94
N THR A 508 40.60 -52.14 16.88
CA THR A 508 39.31 -52.71 17.35
C THR A 508 39.49 -53.29 18.76
N CYS A 509 38.52 -53.08 19.65
CA CYS A 509 38.06 -53.94 20.77
C CYS A 509 37.02 -53.08 21.53
N TYR A 510 35.80 -53.51 21.85
CA TYR A 510 35.22 -54.86 21.88
C TYR A 510 33.73 -54.75 21.52
N VAL A 511 33.16 -55.77 20.87
CA VAL A 511 31.71 -55.92 20.64
C VAL A 511 31.13 -56.79 21.79
N GLU A 512 29.81 -56.79 22.01
CA GLU A 512 29.07 -57.60 23.02
C GLU A 512 29.14 -57.18 24.51
N TYR A 513 28.47 -56.08 24.86
CA TYR A 513 27.72 -55.81 26.14
C TYR A 513 27.18 -54.35 26.00
N LEU A 514 25.88 -54.01 26.02
CA LEU A 514 24.67 -54.63 26.55
C LEU A 514 23.46 -54.24 25.70
N SER A 515 22.63 -55.22 25.34
CA SER A 515 21.22 -55.01 25.03
C SER A 515 20.37 -55.94 25.89
N GLN A 516 19.92 -55.46 27.07
CA GLN A 516 18.79 -56.02 27.83
C GLN A 516 18.50 -55.23 29.12
N ASN A 517 17.23 -55.34 29.58
CA ASN A 517 16.71 -55.03 30.92
C ASN A 517 16.43 -53.55 31.31
N MET A 518 15.25 -53.12 30.88
CA MET A 518 14.14 -52.57 31.69
C MET A 518 14.29 -52.46 33.24
N LEU A 519 13.60 -51.45 33.81
CA LEU A 519 12.96 -51.32 35.15
C LEU A 519 13.65 -50.57 36.32
N LEU A 520 12.91 -49.54 36.78
CA LEU A 520 12.71 -49.06 38.18
C LEU A 520 13.75 -48.20 38.92
N ALA A 521 13.23 -47.45 39.91
CA ALA A 521 13.84 -46.50 40.85
C ALA A 521 14.35 -45.17 40.22
N SER A 522 13.84 -43.95 40.46
CA SER A 522 13.37 -43.24 41.67
C SER A 522 14.41 -43.07 42.80
N TYR A 523 14.50 -41.83 43.33
CA TYR A 523 15.51 -41.30 44.29
C TYR A 523 16.93 -41.14 43.70
N LEU A 524 17.42 -39.93 43.37
CA LEU A 524 17.86 -38.92 44.36
C LEU A 524 18.05 -37.51 43.74
N PRO A 525 17.63 -36.42 44.40
CA PRO A 525 18.01 -35.04 44.06
C PRO A 525 19.11 -34.48 44.99
N CYS A 526 19.49 -33.20 44.75
CA CYS A 526 20.37 -32.34 45.57
C CYS A 526 21.89 -32.50 45.39
N LEU A 527 22.49 -31.62 44.56
CA LEU A 527 23.38 -30.53 45.01
C LEU A 527 24.05 -29.86 43.80
N LEU A 528 23.65 -28.62 43.47
CA LEU A 528 24.47 -27.57 42.83
C LEU A 528 23.60 -26.32 42.56
N PHE A 529 23.19 -25.63 43.63
CA PHE A 529 22.58 -24.29 43.54
C PHE A 529 22.91 -23.46 44.79
N THR A 530 24.15 -23.01 44.90
CA THR A 530 24.54 -21.87 45.76
C THR A 530 25.70 -21.10 45.12
N SER A 531 25.36 -20.15 44.27
CA SER A 531 26.17 -18.98 43.94
C SER A 531 25.22 -17.80 43.79
N MET A 532 25.66 -16.59 44.12
CA MET A 532 24.92 -15.33 44.02
C MET A 532 23.82 -15.07 45.07
N ALA A 533 24.22 -14.97 46.35
CA ALA A 533 23.69 -13.97 47.27
C ALA A 533 24.71 -13.72 48.40
N GLY A 534 25.44 -12.61 48.31
CA GLY A 534 26.36 -12.21 49.38
C GLY A 534 25.65 -11.37 50.43
N HIS A 535 25.55 -11.89 51.65
CA HIS A 535 25.50 -11.07 52.87
C HIS A 535 25.96 -11.92 54.06
N GLU A 536 26.89 -11.39 54.86
CA GLU A 536 27.45 -12.07 56.03
C GLU A 536 26.42 -12.20 57.16
N THR A 537 26.34 -13.37 57.78
CA THR A 537 26.03 -13.51 59.21
C THR A 537 26.48 -14.89 59.71
N ASN A 538 26.93 -14.96 60.96
CA ASN A 538 27.60 -16.13 61.53
C ASN A 538 26.70 -17.38 61.63
N ILE A 539 27.20 -18.52 61.13
CA ILE A 539 26.64 -19.85 61.45
C ILE A 539 27.45 -20.46 62.59
N ARG A 540 27.07 -20.11 63.82
CA ARG A 540 27.19 -20.97 65.02
C ARG A 540 25.91 -20.81 65.83
N ASP A 541 25.55 -21.88 66.52
CA ASP A 541 24.32 -22.03 67.31
C ASP A 541 23.02 -22.10 66.48
N PHE A 542 22.71 -23.31 65.98
CA PHE A 542 21.47 -24.01 66.38
C PHE A 542 21.54 -25.47 65.87
N CYS A 543 22.01 -26.37 66.75
CA CYS A 543 21.90 -27.81 66.54
C CYS A 543 20.99 -28.39 67.63
N TYR A 544 20.18 -29.38 67.26
CA TYR A 544 19.25 -30.13 68.13
C TYR A 544 18.04 -29.36 68.69
N THR A 545 16.86 -29.51 68.08
CA THR A 545 15.79 -30.44 68.59
C THR A 545 14.51 -30.42 67.73
N CYS A 546 13.72 -31.50 67.83
CA CYS A 546 12.28 -31.64 67.51
C CYS A 546 11.74 -31.73 66.06
N ASN A 547 11.52 -33.00 65.66
CA ASN A 547 10.22 -33.58 65.22
C ASN A 547 9.72 -33.36 63.75
N PRO A 548 9.53 -34.44 62.93
CA PRO A 548 9.15 -34.31 61.51
C PRO A 548 7.77 -33.71 61.20
N THR A 549 6.85 -33.67 62.17
CA THR A 549 5.48 -33.18 61.97
C THR A 549 5.40 -31.67 61.72
N CYS A 550 6.43 -30.90 62.03
CA CYS A 550 6.46 -29.46 61.72
C CYS A 550 6.79 -29.18 60.24
N PHE A 551 7.53 -30.06 59.57
CA PHE A 551 7.94 -29.86 58.16
C PHE A 551 6.76 -29.98 57.17
N ILE A 552 5.83 -30.90 57.44
CA ILE A 552 4.62 -31.12 56.61
C ILE A 552 3.66 -29.90 56.65
N ARG A 553 3.80 -29.01 57.65
CA ARG A 553 2.98 -27.80 57.76
C ARG A 553 3.60 -26.54 57.15
N VAL A 554 4.90 -26.56 56.83
CA VAL A 554 5.62 -25.43 56.20
C VAL A 554 5.74 -25.61 54.68
N VAL A 555 5.90 -26.84 54.19
CA VAL A 555 5.97 -27.11 52.73
C VAL A 555 4.61 -26.95 52.03
N ASN A 556 3.50 -27.14 52.75
CA ASN A 556 2.14 -27.00 52.21
C ASN A 556 1.62 -25.55 52.10
N ASN A 557 2.46 -24.52 52.31
CA ASN A 557 2.04 -23.11 52.26
C ASN A 557 2.83 -22.22 51.28
N LEU A 558 3.66 -22.81 50.41
CA LEU A 558 4.01 -22.16 49.14
C LEU A 558 2.85 -22.30 48.15
N SER A 559 1.76 -21.59 48.46
CA SER A 559 0.65 -21.39 47.53
C SER A 559 1.20 -20.67 46.29
N TYR A 560 1.43 -21.41 45.20
CA TYR A 560 1.63 -20.84 43.88
C TYR A 560 0.33 -20.18 43.43
N THR A 561 0.07 -19.00 43.96
CA THR A 561 -1.15 -18.25 43.64
C THR A 561 -1.11 -17.87 42.17
N TYR A 562 -1.97 -18.50 41.36
CA TYR A 562 -2.05 -18.22 39.93
C TYR A 562 -2.16 -16.70 39.65
N PRO A 563 -1.49 -16.18 38.59
CA PRO A 563 -1.66 -14.80 38.16
C PRO A 563 -3.13 -14.46 37.88
N LEU A 564 -3.49 -13.17 38.00
CA LEU A 564 -4.87 -12.70 37.91
C LEU A 564 -5.60 -13.17 36.64
N LEU A 565 -4.90 -13.13 35.50
CA LEU A 565 -5.41 -13.59 34.20
C LEU A 565 -5.76 -15.08 34.19
N VAL A 566 -4.92 -15.94 34.78
CA VAL A 566 -5.16 -17.40 34.84
C VAL A 566 -6.37 -17.71 35.73
N LYS A 567 -6.53 -16.99 36.84
CA LYS A 567 -7.71 -17.11 37.71
C LYS A 567 -9.00 -16.75 36.97
N ALA A 568 -9.01 -15.61 36.27
CA ALA A 568 -10.15 -15.19 35.47
C ALA A 568 -10.43 -16.17 34.31
N ALA A 569 -9.40 -16.69 33.63
CA ALA A 569 -9.54 -17.70 32.59
C ALA A 569 -10.26 -18.96 33.11
N LYS A 570 -9.83 -19.47 34.28
CA LYS A 570 -10.48 -20.58 35.01
C LYS A 570 -11.85 -20.22 35.63
N GLY A 571 -12.41 -19.05 35.33
CA GLY A 571 -13.71 -18.61 35.87
C GLY A 571 -13.73 -18.36 37.38
N GLN A 572 -12.57 -18.25 38.03
CA GLN A 572 -12.46 -18.00 39.47
C GLN A 572 -12.83 -16.54 39.80
N ALA A 573 -13.22 -16.30 41.05
CA ALA A 573 -13.48 -14.95 41.54
C ALA A 573 -12.18 -14.14 41.59
N VAL A 574 -12.22 -12.91 41.08
CA VAL A 574 -11.13 -11.94 41.06
C VAL A 574 -11.65 -10.56 41.49
N SER A 575 -10.78 -9.66 41.95
CA SER A 575 -11.20 -8.32 42.39
C SER A 575 -11.49 -7.35 41.25
N ARG A 576 -10.87 -7.55 40.08
CA ARG A 576 -10.97 -6.67 38.90
C ARG A 576 -10.77 -7.48 37.61
N PRO A 577 -11.15 -6.98 36.43
CA PRO A 577 -10.78 -7.64 35.18
C PRO A 577 -9.24 -7.61 35.01
N PRO A 578 -8.58 -8.75 34.77
CA PRO A 578 -7.23 -8.75 34.23
C PRO A 578 -7.24 -8.23 32.79
N ALA A 579 -6.21 -7.47 32.41
CA ALA A 579 -6.10 -6.85 31.10
C ALA A 579 -4.78 -7.16 30.39
N TRP A 580 -4.87 -7.43 29.08
CA TRP A 580 -3.74 -7.49 28.15
C TRP A 580 -4.22 -7.08 26.74
N MET A 581 -3.32 -6.88 25.78
CA MET A 581 -3.70 -6.53 24.41
C MET A 581 -3.09 -7.46 23.37
N MET A 582 -3.91 -7.94 22.43
CA MET A 582 -3.40 -8.56 21.21
C MET A 582 -2.48 -7.57 20.47
N ARG A 583 -1.29 -7.99 20.05
CA ARG A 583 -0.23 -7.11 19.48
C ARG A 583 0.27 -6.00 20.43
N GLN A 584 0.23 -6.23 21.75
CA GLN A 584 0.80 -5.31 22.74
C GLN A 584 2.27 -4.97 22.47
N ALA A 585 3.09 -5.93 22.03
CA ALA A 585 4.40 -5.65 21.45
C ALA A 585 4.21 -5.43 19.94
N GLY A 586 4.42 -4.21 19.47
CA GLY A 586 4.12 -3.89 18.07
C GLY A 586 4.42 -2.48 17.61
N ARG A 587 4.25 -2.27 16.29
CA ARG A 587 4.61 -1.07 15.50
C ARG A 587 3.93 0.25 15.92
N TYR A 588 3.16 0.29 17.00
CA TYR A 588 2.72 1.54 17.59
C TYR A 588 3.84 2.11 18.49
N MET A 589 4.47 1.26 19.33
CA MET A 589 5.56 1.64 20.22
C MET A 589 6.78 2.18 19.46
N SER A 590 7.39 3.21 20.02
CA SER A 590 8.66 3.79 19.59
C SER A 590 9.83 2.82 19.79
N VAL A 591 9.97 2.24 20.99
CA VAL A 591 11.02 1.27 21.33
C VAL A 591 11.03 0.06 20.39
N TYR A 592 9.84 -0.52 20.11
CA TYR A 592 9.68 -1.62 19.15
C TYR A 592 10.23 -1.29 17.76
N LYS A 593 10.09 -0.07 17.26
CA LYS A 593 10.65 0.32 15.96
C LYS A 593 12.17 0.38 16.00
N SER A 594 12.74 0.85 17.11
CA SER A 594 14.18 0.96 17.31
C SER A 594 14.87 -0.41 17.36
N SER A 595 14.34 -1.36 18.15
CA SER A 595 14.87 -2.74 18.26
C SER A 595 14.83 -3.52 16.94
N LEU A 596 14.05 -3.06 15.96
CA LEU A 596 13.90 -3.69 14.64
C LEU A 596 14.67 -3.02 13.51
N SER A 597 15.39 -1.93 13.78
CA SER A 597 16.05 -1.13 12.74
C SER A 597 17.25 -1.80 12.06
N SER A 598 17.78 -2.90 12.63
CA SER A 598 19.03 -3.56 12.20
C SER A 598 18.90 -5.04 11.80
N THR A 599 17.71 -5.64 11.89
CA THR A 599 17.53 -7.11 11.87
C THR A 599 16.49 -7.57 10.86
N LEU A 600 16.71 -8.68 10.13
CA LEU A 600 15.79 -9.18 9.09
C LEU A 600 14.47 -9.72 9.68
N PRO A 601 13.37 -9.75 8.90
CA PRO A 601 12.05 -10.18 9.40
C PRO A 601 11.99 -11.57 10.06
N SER A 602 12.70 -12.57 9.54
CA SER A 602 12.78 -13.93 10.09
C SER A 602 13.59 -13.98 11.38
N GLU A 603 14.80 -13.41 11.37
CA GLU A 603 15.73 -13.34 12.51
C GLU A 603 15.09 -12.77 13.79
N ARG A 604 14.10 -11.88 13.65
CA ARG A 604 13.33 -11.28 14.78
C ARG A 604 12.49 -12.29 15.57
N SER A 605 12.10 -13.40 14.95
CA SER A 605 11.18 -14.39 15.54
C SER A 605 11.88 -15.71 15.87
N GLU A 606 13.20 -15.79 15.67
CA GLU A 606 14.05 -16.97 15.89
C GLU A 606 15.25 -16.68 16.82
N ASN A 607 15.45 -15.41 17.21
CA ASN A 607 16.47 -14.99 18.16
C ASN A 607 15.87 -14.82 19.56
N THR A 608 16.28 -15.67 20.51
CA THR A 608 15.79 -15.69 21.91
C THR A 608 15.87 -14.32 22.60
N ASP A 609 16.99 -13.60 22.49
CA ASP A 609 17.18 -12.32 23.16
C ASP A 609 16.21 -11.25 22.63
N LEU A 610 16.03 -11.19 21.30
CA LEU A 610 15.07 -10.27 20.67
C LEU A 610 13.62 -10.63 20.98
N ILE A 611 13.27 -11.92 21.00
CA ILE A 611 11.94 -12.39 21.40
C ILE A 611 11.65 -11.94 22.83
N VAL A 612 12.57 -12.18 23.77
CA VAL A 612 12.43 -11.79 25.18
C VAL A 612 12.33 -10.27 25.31
N GLU A 613 13.26 -9.51 24.71
CA GLU A 613 13.26 -8.04 24.77
C GLU A 613 11.92 -7.48 24.29
N ILE A 614 11.50 -7.84 23.07
CA ILE A 614 10.28 -7.33 22.44
C ILE A 614 9.03 -7.72 23.25
N SER A 615 8.97 -8.95 23.78
CA SER A 615 7.86 -9.40 24.62
C SER A 615 7.77 -8.62 25.93
N LEU A 616 8.91 -8.19 26.49
CA LEU A 616 8.97 -7.43 27.74
C LEU A 616 8.75 -5.93 27.58
N GLN A 617 8.86 -5.34 26.38
CA GLN A 617 8.61 -3.90 26.17
C GLN A 617 7.26 -3.42 26.73
N PRO A 618 6.10 -4.08 26.46
CA PRO A 618 4.81 -3.67 27.02
C PRO A 618 4.69 -4.02 28.51
N TRP A 619 5.38 -5.07 28.97
CA TRP A 619 5.47 -5.41 30.39
C TRP A 619 6.20 -4.32 31.19
N GLN A 620 7.27 -3.77 30.64
CA GLN A 620 8.03 -2.67 31.25
C GLN A 620 7.21 -1.37 31.23
N ALA A 621 6.61 -1.03 30.08
CA ALA A 621 5.89 0.23 29.91
C ALA A 621 4.53 0.29 30.65
N PHE A 622 3.70 -0.75 30.58
CA PHE A 622 2.28 -0.65 30.97
C PHE A 622 1.83 -1.63 32.07
N LYS A 623 2.66 -2.63 32.40
CA LYS A 623 2.36 -3.70 33.39
C LYS A 623 1.00 -4.41 33.16
N PRO A 624 0.71 -4.94 31.94
CA PRO A 624 -0.45 -5.79 31.69
C PRO A 624 -0.43 -7.06 32.55
N ASP A 625 -1.62 -7.62 32.84
CA ASP A 625 -1.79 -8.89 33.56
C ASP A 625 -1.41 -10.12 32.71
N GLY A 626 -1.17 -9.91 31.41
CA GLY A 626 -0.74 -10.92 30.44
C GLY A 626 0.44 -10.43 29.58
N VAL A 627 1.45 -11.29 29.42
CA VAL A 627 2.62 -11.05 28.58
C VAL A 627 2.69 -12.15 27.52
N ILE A 628 2.20 -11.85 26.32
CA ILE A 628 2.28 -12.77 25.19
C ILE A 628 3.69 -12.78 24.59
N ILE A 629 4.22 -13.96 24.31
CA ILE A 629 5.49 -14.13 23.61
C ILE A 629 5.43 -13.50 22.20
N PHE A 630 6.51 -12.85 21.79
CA PHE A 630 6.69 -12.33 20.44
C PHE A 630 7.15 -13.46 19.50
N SER A 631 6.27 -13.90 18.61
CA SER A 631 6.55 -14.91 17.57
C SER A 631 5.56 -14.69 16.40
N ASP A 632 5.63 -15.50 15.34
CA ASP A 632 4.58 -15.61 14.33
C ASP A 632 3.80 -16.94 14.49
N ILE A 633 2.56 -17.00 13.99
CA ILE A 633 1.78 -18.26 13.95
C ILE A 633 2.40 -19.27 12.96
N LEU A 634 3.21 -18.81 12.01
CA LEU A 634 3.88 -19.61 10.99
C LEU A 634 5.28 -20.11 11.41
N THR A 635 5.83 -19.64 12.54
CA THR A 635 7.11 -20.11 13.09
C THR A 635 7.29 -21.64 13.12
N PRO A 636 6.28 -22.49 13.45
CA PRO A 636 6.46 -23.94 13.43
C PRO A 636 6.47 -24.58 12.02
N LEU A 637 6.16 -23.85 10.94
CA LEU A 637 6.07 -24.44 9.58
C LEU A 637 7.35 -25.20 9.14
N PRO A 638 8.58 -24.66 9.30
CA PRO A 638 9.80 -25.36 8.89
C PRO A 638 10.12 -26.57 9.78
N ALA A 639 9.58 -26.60 11.01
CA ALA A 639 9.75 -27.71 11.94
C ALA A 639 8.95 -28.97 11.54
N PHE A 640 8.00 -28.87 10.62
CA PHE A 640 7.27 -30.02 10.05
C PHE A 640 7.34 -30.10 8.51
N GLY A 641 8.31 -29.43 7.88
CA GLY A 641 8.65 -29.62 6.47
C GLY A 641 8.10 -28.58 5.49
N VAL A 642 7.54 -27.45 5.96
CA VAL A 642 7.06 -26.36 5.11
C VAL A 642 7.94 -25.12 5.25
N PRO A 643 8.90 -24.86 4.33
CA PRO A 643 9.66 -23.62 4.34
C PRO A 643 8.80 -22.42 3.94
N PHE A 644 9.03 -21.28 4.58
CA PHE A 644 8.38 -20.01 4.28
C PHE A 644 9.35 -18.84 4.47
N ASP A 645 9.11 -17.76 3.72
CA ASP A 645 9.83 -16.49 3.88
C ASP A 645 8.84 -15.39 4.27
N ILE A 646 9.34 -14.31 4.90
CA ILE A 646 8.56 -13.09 5.14
C ILE A 646 9.09 -11.97 4.25
N GLU A 647 8.36 -11.65 3.19
CA GLU A 647 8.67 -10.52 2.31
C GLU A 647 8.09 -9.21 2.84
N GLU A 648 8.86 -8.14 2.79
CA GLU A 648 8.53 -6.82 3.37
C GLU A 648 7.18 -6.24 2.89
N VAL A 649 6.78 -6.52 1.64
CA VAL A 649 5.55 -6.01 1.03
C VAL A 649 4.42 -7.05 0.99
N ARG A 650 4.73 -8.33 0.75
CA ARG A 650 3.73 -9.40 0.60
C ARG A 650 3.38 -10.11 1.90
N GLY A 651 4.17 -9.92 2.96
CA GLY A 651 4.07 -10.72 4.18
C GLY A 651 4.60 -12.14 3.97
N PRO A 652 4.05 -13.15 4.65
CA PRO A 652 4.53 -14.53 4.51
C PRO A 652 4.25 -15.09 3.10
N VAL A 653 5.24 -15.77 2.56
CA VAL A 653 5.24 -16.43 1.24
C VAL A 653 5.66 -17.89 1.41
N ILE A 654 4.80 -18.81 0.99
CA ILE A 654 5.09 -20.26 0.95
C ILE A 654 5.51 -20.60 -0.47
N GLN A 655 6.79 -20.90 -0.66
CA GLN A 655 7.35 -21.15 -2.00
C GLN A 655 6.77 -22.42 -2.67
N SER A 656 6.39 -23.43 -1.87
CA SER A 656 5.83 -24.70 -2.33
C SER A 656 4.48 -25.00 -1.66
N PRO A 657 3.37 -24.41 -2.15
CA PRO A 657 2.04 -24.66 -1.59
C PRO A 657 1.64 -26.13 -1.68
N ILE A 658 1.00 -26.67 -0.65
CA ILE A 658 0.52 -28.06 -0.62
C ILE A 658 -0.89 -28.12 -1.22
N ARG A 659 -1.05 -28.80 -2.36
CA ARG A 659 -2.34 -28.90 -3.08
C ARG A 659 -2.68 -30.31 -3.58
N THR A 660 -1.72 -31.24 -3.54
CA THR A 660 -1.86 -32.62 -4.04
C THR A 660 -1.42 -33.65 -3.01
N GLU A 661 -1.71 -34.93 -3.24
CA GLU A 661 -1.23 -36.03 -2.38
C GLU A 661 0.31 -36.13 -2.38
N ASP A 662 0.97 -35.84 -3.51
CA ASP A 662 2.43 -35.84 -3.59
C ASP A 662 3.06 -34.71 -2.77
N ASP A 663 2.37 -33.56 -2.63
CA ASP A 663 2.85 -32.48 -1.78
C ASP A 663 2.85 -32.85 -0.29
N LEU A 664 1.93 -33.70 0.16
CA LEU A 664 1.85 -34.16 1.56
C LEU A 664 3.09 -34.96 1.97
N LYS A 665 3.80 -35.58 1.02
CA LYS A 665 5.03 -36.37 1.28
C LYS A 665 6.21 -35.52 1.79
N LYS A 666 6.09 -34.19 1.71
CA LYS A 666 7.06 -33.22 2.27
C LYS A 666 6.91 -33.04 3.78
N LEU A 667 5.74 -33.38 4.33
CA LEU A 667 5.41 -33.21 5.74
C LEU A 667 6.04 -34.32 6.60
N HIS A 668 6.56 -33.95 7.76
CA HIS A 668 7.13 -34.88 8.75
C HIS A 668 6.69 -34.49 10.18
N PRO A 669 6.74 -35.40 11.16
CA PRO A 669 6.45 -35.05 12.56
C PRO A 669 7.24 -33.81 13.00
N ILE A 670 6.62 -32.99 13.86
CA ILE A 670 7.22 -31.72 14.28
C ILE A 670 8.52 -31.95 15.06
N ASP A 671 9.57 -31.30 14.59
CA ASP A 671 10.92 -31.31 15.14
C ASP A 671 11.07 -30.15 16.13
N LEU A 672 10.79 -30.44 17.42
CA LEU A 672 10.80 -29.43 18.48
C LEU A 672 12.20 -28.86 18.78
N ASP A 673 13.28 -29.56 18.41
CA ASP A 673 14.64 -29.04 18.58
C ASP A 673 14.89 -27.79 17.72
N LYS A 674 14.21 -27.68 16.57
CA LYS A 674 14.20 -26.45 15.75
C LYS A 674 13.44 -25.28 16.38
N LEU A 675 12.73 -25.50 17.49
CA LEU A 675 11.90 -24.51 18.18
C LEU A 675 12.42 -24.22 19.60
N ARG A 676 13.65 -24.61 19.92
CA ARG A 676 14.32 -24.38 21.22
C ARG A 676 14.27 -22.92 21.67
N PHE A 677 14.52 -21.98 20.76
CA PHE A 677 14.45 -20.55 21.03
C PHE A 677 13.09 -20.08 21.59
N VAL A 678 11.98 -20.76 21.26
CA VAL A 678 10.64 -20.47 21.82
C VAL A 678 10.56 -20.94 23.27
N GLY A 679 11.09 -22.13 23.57
CA GLY A 679 11.12 -22.69 24.93
C GLY A 679 12.00 -21.84 25.84
N ASP A 680 13.25 -21.60 25.42
CA ASP A 680 14.20 -20.74 26.12
C ASP A 680 13.60 -19.35 26.41
N SER A 681 12.90 -18.76 25.42
CA SER A 681 12.22 -17.47 25.58
C SER A 681 11.10 -17.52 26.62
N LEU A 682 10.26 -18.57 26.62
CA LEU A 682 9.16 -18.72 27.58
C LEU A 682 9.68 -18.89 29.01
N GLU A 683 10.76 -19.63 29.22
CA GLU A 683 11.39 -19.80 30.53
C GLU A 683 11.94 -18.47 31.06
N ILE A 684 12.63 -17.70 30.21
CA ILE A 684 13.14 -16.38 30.57
C ILE A 684 11.97 -15.44 30.89
N LEU A 685 10.96 -15.34 30.02
CA LEU A 685 9.78 -14.51 30.26
C LEU A 685 9.07 -14.89 31.57
N ARG A 686 8.99 -16.19 31.88
CA ARG A 686 8.38 -16.71 33.12
C ARG A 686 9.14 -16.24 34.36
N ARG A 687 10.47 -16.16 34.29
CA ARG A 687 11.31 -15.59 35.35
C ARG A 687 11.15 -14.07 35.46
N GLU A 688 11.19 -13.33 34.34
CA GLU A 688 11.19 -11.86 34.33
C GLU A 688 9.84 -11.23 34.74
N VAL A 689 8.70 -11.88 34.48
CA VAL A 689 7.39 -11.40 34.98
C VAL A 689 7.07 -11.87 36.41
N GLY A 690 7.67 -12.99 36.83
CA GLY A 690 7.42 -13.63 38.12
C GLY A 690 5.95 -13.97 38.33
N GLY A 691 5.45 -13.77 39.56
CA GLY A 691 4.04 -13.98 39.89
C GLY A 691 3.09 -12.84 39.48
N ASN A 692 3.60 -11.77 38.86
CA ASN A 692 2.84 -10.53 38.66
C ASN A 692 1.96 -10.52 37.41
N ALA A 693 2.31 -11.32 36.39
CA ALA A 693 1.56 -11.43 35.14
C ALA A 693 1.62 -12.86 34.59
N ALA A 694 0.65 -13.23 33.76
CA ALA A 694 0.64 -14.51 33.05
C ALA A 694 1.45 -14.41 31.75
N VAL A 695 2.53 -15.18 31.62
CA VAL A 695 3.13 -15.47 30.30
C VAL A 695 2.13 -16.23 29.45
N LEU A 696 1.83 -15.73 28.25
CA LEU A 696 0.87 -16.32 27.31
C LEU A 696 1.63 -16.91 26.11
N GLY A 697 1.46 -18.20 25.88
CA GLY A 697 1.84 -18.84 24.62
C GLY A 697 0.72 -18.74 23.59
N PHE A 698 1.01 -19.03 22.32
CA PHE A 698 -0.02 -19.04 21.28
C PHE A 698 0.34 -19.91 20.07
N VAL A 699 -0.68 -20.27 19.30
CA VAL A 699 -0.58 -21.01 18.03
C VAL A 699 -1.64 -20.54 17.04
N GLY A 700 -1.40 -20.73 15.75
CA GLY A 700 -2.47 -20.66 14.74
C GLY A 700 -3.29 -21.95 14.70
N ALA A 701 -4.59 -21.86 14.46
CA ALA A 701 -5.44 -23.04 14.31
C ALA A 701 -5.17 -23.81 12.99
N PRO A 702 -5.43 -25.13 12.92
CA PRO A 702 -5.16 -25.94 11.73
C PRO A 702 -5.75 -25.38 10.43
N TRP A 703 -7.00 -24.88 10.43
CA TRP A 703 -7.62 -24.23 9.27
C TRP A 703 -6.87 -22.98 8.81
N THR A 704 -6.54 -22.09 9.76
CA THR A 704 -5.80 -20.85 9.48
C THR A 704 -4.39 -21.15 8.95
N ILE A 705 -3.69 -22.13 9.51
CA ILE A 705 -2.36 -22.55 9.05
C ILE A 705 -2.43 -23.22 7.66
N ALA A 706 -3.38 -24.15 7.45
CA ALA A 706 -3.63 -24.76 6.15
C ALA A 706 -3.95 -23.70 5.08
N THR A 707 -4.68 -22.64 5.43
CA THR A 707 -4.98 -21.53 4.51
C THR A 707 -3.70 -20.89 3.97
N TYR A 708 -2.72 -20.57 4.83
CA TYR A 708 -1.43 -20.03 4.38
C TYR A 708 -0.68 -21.01 3.47
N ILE A 709 -0.60 -22.28 3.88
CA ILE A 709 0.10 -23.34 3.14
C ILE A 709 -0.52 -23.57 1.75
N VAL A 710 -1.84 -23.62 1.65
CA VAL A 710 -2.58 -23.92 0.40
C VAL A 710 -2.60 -22.71 -0.54
N GLU A 711 -2.85 -21.51 -0.03
CA GLU A 711 -2.96 -20.30 -0.85
C GLU A 711 -1.58 -19.79 -1.30
N GLY A 712 -0.52 -20.05 -0.52
CA GLY A 712 0.85 -19.61 -0.80
C GLY A 712 1.27 -18.35 -0.03
N GLY A 713 0.41 -17.82 0.84
CA GLY A 713 0.63 -16.56 1.56
C GLY A 713 -0.68 -15.91 2.00
N THR A 714 -0.65 -14.60 2.25
CA THR A 714 -1.86 -13.85 2.67
C THR A 714 -2.84 -13.65 1.51
N THR A 715 -4.12 -13.99 1.71
CA THR A 715 -5.20 -13.77 0.74
C THR A 715 -6.43 -13.12 1.38
N ARG A 716 -7.34 -12.60 0.55
CA ARG A 716 -8.67 -12.08 0.94
C ARG A 716 -9.83 -12.87 0.35
N THR A 717 -9.57 -13.82 -0.56
CA THR A 717 -10.59 -14.58 -1.28
C THR A 717 -10.69 -16.04 -0.84
N TYR A 718 -9.59 -16.61 -0.32
CA TYR A 718 -9.51 -17.99 0.18
C TYR A 718 -9.97 -19.04 -0.85
N THR A 719 -9.80 -18.70 -2.14
CA THR A 719 -10.42 -19.38 -3.27
C THR A 719 -9.83 -20.76 -3.53
N VAL A 720 -8.54 -20.98 -3.25
CA VAL A 720 -7.89 -22.27 -3.47
C VAL A 720 -8.29 -23.25 -2.38
N ILE A 721 -8.16 -22.86 -1.10
CA ILE A 721 -8.49 -23.77 0.01
C ILE A 721 -9.99 -24.07 0.08
N LYS A 722 -10.86 -23.09 -0.15
CA LYS A 722 -12.31 -23.33 -0.21
C LYS A 722 -12.69 -24.21 -1.41
N SER A 723 -12.00 -24.11 -2.54
CA SER A 723 -12.19 -25.04 -3.65
C SER A 723 -11.75 -26.46 -3.29
N MET A 724 -10.63 -26.62 -2.58
CA MET A 724 -10.14 -27.94 -2.12
C MET A 724 -11.11 -28.66 -1.18
N CYS A 725 -11.95 -27.94 -0.42
CA CYS A 725 -13.04 -28.55 0.36
C CYS A 725 -14.01 -29.40 -0.48
N HIS A 726 -14.09 -29.16 -1.79
CA HIS A 726 -14.95 -29.88 -2.72
C HIS A 726 -14.16 -30.69 -3.76
N THR A 727 -13.00 -30.20 -4.19
CA THR A 727 -12.20 -30.78 -5.29
C THR A 727 -11.09 -31.72 -4.84
N ALA A 728 -10.58 -31.57 -3.62
CA ALA A 728 -9.52 -32.41 -3.04
C ALA A 728 -9.73 -32.62 -1.52
N PRO A 729 -10.91 -33.07 -1.07
CA PRO A 729 -11.27 -33.10 0.35
C PRO A 729 -10.35 -33.99 1.19
N ASP A 730 -9.80 -35.07 0.62
CA ASP A 730 -8.96 -36.03 1.35
C ASP A 730 -7.52 -35.55 1.51
N VAL A 731 -7.00 -34.79 0.54
CA VAL A 731 -5.74 -34.05 0.67
C VAL A 731 -5.86 -33.02 1.79
N LEU A 732 -6.95 -32.24 1.81
CA LEU A 732 -7.18 -31.23 2.83
C LEU A 732 -7.39 -31.84 4.23
N ARG A 733 -8.15 -32.94 4.35
CA ARG A 733 -8.29 -33.69 5.61
C ARG A 733 -6.95 -34.20 6.15
N SER A 734 -6.09 -34.69 5.26
CA SER A 734 -4.76 -35.21 5.61
C SER A 734 -3.83 -34.09 6.09
N LEU A 735 -3.82 -32.94 5.39
CA LEU A 735 -3.09 -31.75 5.82
C LEU A 735 -3.56 -31.27 7.20
N LEU A 736 -4.88 -31.12 7.39
CA LEU A 736 -5.44 -30.65 8.66
C LEU A 736 -5.14 -31.61 9.83
N SER A 737 -5.25 -32.93 9.63
CA SER A 737 -4.88 -33.92 10.66
C SER A 737 -3.39 -33.89 10.99
N HIS A 738 -2.52 -33.69 10.01
CA HIS A 738 -1.08 -33.52 10.25
C HIS A 738 -0.80 -32.25 11.09
N LEU A 739 -1.35 -31.10 10.68
CA LEU A 739 -1.21 -29.84 11.39
C LEU A 739 -1.75 -29.94 12.83
N THR A 740 -2.86 -30.63 13.04
CA THR A 740 -3.47 -30.84 14.36
C THR A 740 -2.49 -31.53 15.33
N LYS A 741 -1.81 -32.58 14.87
CA LYS A 741 -0.80 -33.29 15.66
C LYS A 741 0.42 -32.41 15.95
N ALA A 742 0.97 -31.76 14.94
CA ALA A 742 2.11 -30.85 15.08
C ALA A 742 1.82 -29.69 16.05
N ILE A 743 0.64 -29.06 15.92
CA ILE A 743 0.21 -27.96 16.80
C ILE A 743 -0.05 -28.48 18.22
N THR A 744 -0.60 -29.69 18.40
CA THR A 744 -0.79 -30.28 19.74
C THR A 744 0.52 -30.42 20.50
N GLU A 745 1.56 -31.01 19.87
CA GLU A 745 2.88 -31.13 20.50
C GLU A 745 3.50 -29.76 20.77
N TYR A 746 3.38 -28.81 19.84
CA TYR A 746 3.91 -27.46 20.04
C TYR A 746 3.21 -26.68 21.16
N VAL A 747 1.89 -26.87 21.35
CA VAL A 747 1.16 -26.29 22.49
C VAL A 747 1.67 -26.87 23.80
N VAL A 748 1.82 -28.20 23.90
CA VAL A 748 2.32 -28.84 25.13
C VAL A 748 3.75 -28.40 25.41
N TYR A 749 4.60 -28.34 24.40
CA TYR A 749 5.97 -27.81 24.49
C TYR A 749 6.01 -26.39 25.07
N GLN A 750 5.16 -25.47 24.60
CA GLN A 750 5.09 -24.11 25.17
C GLN A 750 4.65 -24.10 26.64
N VAL A 751 3.74 -25.00 27.04
CA VAL A 751 3.30 -25.13 28.44
C VAL A 751 4.41 -25.66 29.34
N GLU A 752 5.11 -26.70 28.90
CA GLU A 752 6.24 -27.31 29.62
C GLU A 752 7.38 -26.30 29.87
N HIS A 753 7.61 -25.37 28.93
CA HIS A 753 8.60 -24.29 29.04
C HIS A 753 8.04 -22.99 29.69
N GLY A 754 6.86 -23.05 30.33
CA GLY A 754 6.41 -22.00 31.24
C GLY A 754 5.30 -21.06 30.74
N ALA A 755 4.65 -21.32 29.61
CA ALA A 755 3.40 -20.63 29.27
C ALA A 755 2.30 -20.96 30.31
N HIS A 756 1.67 -19.94 30.88
CA HIS A 756 0.59 -20.11 31.87
C HIS A 756 -0.77 -20.40 31.22
N CYS A 757 -0.94 -19.98 29.98
CA CYS A 757 -2.19 -19.95 29.23
C CYS A 757 -1.82 -19.94 27.75
N ILE A 758 -2.64 -20.59 26.91
CA ILE A 758 -2.40 -20.70 25.47
C ILE A 758 -3.55 -20.07 24.71
N GLN A 759 -3.25 -19.23 23.71
CA GLN A 759 -4.27 -18.74 22.77
C GLN A 759 -4.17 -19.43 21.40
N ILE A 760 -5.28 -20.04 20.97
CA ILE A 760 -5.44 -20.59 19.63
C ILE A 760 -6.11 -19.51 18.74
N PHE A 761 -5.41 -19.08 17.71
CA PHE A 761 -5.88 -18.09 16.73
C PHE A 761 -6.40 -18.77 15.46
N ASP A 762 -7.72 -18.83 15.26
CA ASP A 762 -8.33 -19.15 13.95
C ASP A 762 -8.75 -17.87 13.22
N SER A 763 -7.74 -17.06 12.87
CA SER A 763 -7.88 -15.74 12.22
C SER A 763 -8.70 -15.76 10.92
N TRP A 764 -8.74 -16.89 10.22
CA TRP A 764 -9.52 -17.10 8.99
C TRP A 764 -10.78 -17.97 9.20
N GLY A 765 -11.11 -18.35 10.43
CA GLY A 765 -12.29 -19.16 10.76
C GLY A 765 -13.61 -18.47 10.43
N GLY A 766 -13.73 -17.16 10.71
CA GLY A 766 -14.91 -16.34 10.39
C GLY A 766 -15.14 -16.09 8.90
N GLN A 767 -14.28 -16.62 8.02
CA GLN A 767 -14.47 -16.63 6.57
C GLN A 767 -15.21 -17.88 6.07
N LEU A 768 -15.48 -18.85 6.95
CA LEU A 768 -16.26 -20.05 6.65
C LEU A 768 -17.75 -19.84 6.96
N THR A 769 -18.62 -20.54 6.22
CA THR A 769 -20.01 -20.71 6.67
C THR A 769 -20.03 -21.59 7.93
N PRO A 770 -21.08 -21.52 8.77
CA PRO A 770 -21.14 -22.34 9.98
C PRO A 770 -21.02 -23.85 9.72
N GLU A 771 -21.56 -24.36 8.59
CA GLU A 771 -21.40 -25.75 8.17
C GLU A 771 -19.96 -26.09 7.77
N MET A 772 -19.31 -25.21 6.98
CA MET A 772 -17.91 -25.42 6.61
C MET A 772 -17.00 -25.38 7.84
N TRP A 773 -17.28 -24.50 8.82
CA TRP A 773 -16.48 -24.39 10.04
C TRP A 773 -16.58 -25.64 10.92
N GLU A 774 -17.79 -26.18 11.10
CA GLU A 774 -18.04 -27.48 11.77
C GLU A 774 -17.29 -28.64 11.11
N ARG A 775 -17.10 -28.60 9.79
CA ARG A 775 -16.46 -29.69 9.03
C ARG A 775 -14.94 -29.55 8.90
N TRP A 776 -14.42 -28.33 8.76
CA TRP A 776 -13.04 -28.06 8.32
C TRP A 776 -12.15 -27.35 9.34
N SER A 777 -12.71 -26.83 10.45
CA SER A 777 -11.91 -26.19 11.50
C SER A 777 -12.20 -26.78 12.89
N LYS A 778 -13.47 -26.80 13.31
CA LYS A 778 -13.91 -27.21 14.66
C LYS A 778 -13.34 -28.56 15.15
N PRO A 779 -13.40 -29.67 14.39
CA PRO A 779 -13.03 -31.00 14.94
C PRO A 779 -11.55 -31.08 15.28
N TYR A 780 -10.72 -30.37 14.52
CA TYR A 780 -9.28 -30.27 14.70
C TYR A 780 -8.91 -29.40 15.91
N ILE A 781 -9.68 -28.34 16.16
CA ILE A 781 -9.52 -27.49 17.34
C ILE A 781 -9.96 -28.23 18.60
N GLU A 782 -11.07 -28.98 18.52
CA GLU A 782 -11.51 -29.91 19.56
C GLU A 782 -10.44 -30.97 19.86
N GLU A 783 -9.84 -31.61 18.86
CA GLU A 783 -8.77 -32.60 19.04
C GLU A 783 -7.57 -32.01 19.81
N ILE A 784 -7.09 -30.82 19.41
CA ILE A 784 -6.01 -30.10 20.11
C ILE A 784 -6.41 -29.82 21.57
N ILE A 785 -7.58 -29.20 21.81
CA ILE A 785 -8.03 -28.83 23.15
C ILE A 785 -8.12 -30.06 24.06
N HIS A 786 -8.76 -31.14 23.60
CA HIS A 786 -8.89 -32.37 24.38
C HIS A 786 -7.55 -33.05 24.63
N ALA A 787 -6.62 -33.03 23.67
CA ALA A 787 -5.28 -33.60 23.85
C ALA A 787 -4.44 -32.79 24.86
N VAL A 788 -4.46 -31.46 24.75
CA VAL A 788 -3.78 -30.57 25.69
C VAL A 788 -4.39 -30.67 27.08
N LYS A 789 -5.72 -30.72 27.23
CA LYS A 789 -6.38 -30.90 28.54
C LYS A 789 -6.09 -32.25 29.20
N ARG A 790 -5.77 -33.30 28.44
CA ARG A 790 -5.32 -34.59 29.02
C ARG A 790 -3.88 -34.54 29.55
N ARG A 791 -3.00 -33.76 28.92
CA ARG A 791 -1.56 -33.66 29.29
C ARG A 791 -1.28 -32.54 30.29
N CYS A 792 -1.99 -31.42 30.14
CA CYS A 792 -1.80 -30.17 30.85
C CYS A 792 -3.16 -29.64 31.37
N PRO A 793 -3.90 -30.40 32.22
CA PRO A 793 -5.29 -30.09 32.58
C PRO A 793 -5.48 -28.69 33.18
N ASP A 794 -4.49 -28.22 33.93
CA ASP A 794 -4.50 -26.92 34.60
C ASP A 794 -4.23 -25.71 33.70
N THR A 795 -3.87 -25.90 32.43
CA THR A 795 -3.59 -24.79 31.50
C THR A 795 -4.89 -24.31 30.87
N PRO A 796 -5.28 -23.03 31.02
CA PRO A 796 -6.42 -22.48 30.29
C PRO A 796 -6.09 -22.29 28.81
N ILE A 797 -7.06 -22.58 27.95
CA ILE A 797 -6.99 -22.36 26.51
C ILE A 797 -8.00 -21.27 26.13
N VAL A 798 -7.48 -20.20 25.53
CA VAL A 798 -8.28 -19.15 24.89
C VAL A 798 -8.46 -19.51 23.43
N PHE A 799 -9.71 -19.56 22.95
CA PHE A 799 -10.00 -19.75 21.53
C PHE A 799 -10.56 -18.46 20.92
N TYR A 800 -9.88 -17.94 19.90
CA TYR A 800 -10.25 -16.70 19.21
C TYR A 800 -10.42 -16.94 17.70
N ILE A 801 -11.57 -16.51 17.18
CA ILE A 801 -11.86 -16.35 15.74
C ILE A 801 -12.04 -14.85 15.49
N ASN A 802 -11.55 -14.34 14.35
CA ASN A 802 -11.90 -13.01 13.86
C ASN A 802 -13.14 -13.09 12.94
N GLY A 803 -14.18 -12.29 13.17
CA GLY A 803 -15.47 -12.39 12.46
C GLY A 803 -16.38 -13.48 13.06
N ASN A 804 -16.43 -13.58 14.38
CA ASN A 804 -16.96 -14.74 15.10
C ASN A 804 -18.44 -14.65 15.50
N GLY A 805 -19.10 -13.52 15.23
CA GLY A 805 -20.51 -13.31 15.58
C GLY A 805 -21.48 -14.36 15.01
N GLY A 806 -21.15 -15.04 13.91
CA GLY A 806 -21.93 -16.16 13.35
C GLY A 806 -21.63 -17.54 13.93
N LEU A 807 -20.67 -17.67 14.86
CA LEU A 807 -20.11 -18.96 15.31
C LEU A 807 -20.11 -19.16 16.83
N LEU A 808 -20.42 -18.16 17.65
CA LEU A 808 -20.25 -18.18 19.13
C LEU A 808 -20.74 -19.45 19.83
N GLU A 809 -21.99 -19.86 19.60
CA GLU A 809 -22.59 -21.06 20.21
C GLU A 809 -21.84 -22.33 19.83
N ARG A 810 -21.27 -22.38 18.63
CA ARG A 810 -20.46 -23.50 18.13
C ARG A 810 -19.04 -23.48 18.70
N MET A 811 -18.48 -22.29 18.92
CA MET A 811 -17.19 -22.11 19.61
C MET A 811 -17.25 -22.64 21.05
N LYS A 812 -18.36 -22.43 21.77
CA LYS A 812 -18.56 -23.00 23.12
C LYS A 812 -18.40 -24.53 23.12
N GLY A 813 -18.84 -25.21 22.05
CA GLY A 813 -18.72 -26.66 21.92
C GLY A 813 -17.29 -27.20 21.90
N THR A 814 -16.29 -26.35 21.61
CA THR A 814 -14.89 -26.79 21.44
C THR A 814 -14.18 -27.25 22.71
N GLY A 815 -14.73 -26.91 23.89
CA GLY A 815 -14.10 -27.19 25.19
C GLY A 815 -13.05 -26.18 25.64
N ALA A 816 -12.90 -25.04 24.94
CA ALA A 816 -12.03 -23.95 25.37
C ALA A 816 -12.53 -23.30 26.68
N ASP A 817 -11.62 -22.94 27.59
CA ASP A 817 -11.96 -22.27 28.86
C ASP A 817 -12.43 -20.83 28.65
N VAL A 818 -11.90 -20.17 27.60
CA VAL A 818 -12.16 -18.76 27.28
C VAL A 818 -12.48 -18.61 25.80
N ILE A 819 -13.58 -17.92 25.47
CA ILE A 819 -13.91 -17.51 24.10
C ILE A 819 -13.49 -16.04 23.89
N GLY A 820 -12.59 -15.81 22.95
CA GLY A 820 -12.22 -14.46 22.51
C GLY A 820 -13.27 -13.89 21.57
N LEU A 821 -13.92 -12.81 21.98
CA LEU A 821 -14.91 -12.07 21.18
C LEU A 821 -14.22 -10.98 20.36
N ASP A 822 -14.60 -10.83 19.10
CA ASP A 822 -14.25 -9.63 18.33
C ASP A 822 -15.21 -8.48 18.63
N TRP A 823 -14.89 -7.28 18.16
CA TRP A 823 -15.61 -6.05 18.50
C TRP A 823 -16.95 -5.86 17.77
N THR A 824 -17.27 -6.72 16.79
CA THR A 824 -18.55 -6.68 16.05
C THR A 824 -19.69 -7.34 16.82
N VAL A 825 -19.36 -8.10 17.86
CA VAL A 825 -20.29 -8.70 18.82
C VAL A 825 -20.45 -7.75 20.00
N ASP A 826 -21.67 -7.38 20.42
CA ASP A 826 -21.80 -6.69 21.70
C ASP A 826 -21.46 -7.65 22.87
N MET A 827 -20.73 -7.16 23.87
CA MET A 827 -20.29 -8.00 25.00
C MET A 827 -21.47 -8.64 25.76
N ALA A 828 -22.61 -7.95 25.93
CA ALA A 828 -23.78 -8.52 26.60
C ALA A 828 -24.46 -9.58 25.72
N ASP A 829 -24.47 -9.40 24.40
CA ASP A 829 -24.92 -10.41 23.44
C ASP A 829 -24.01 -11.64 23.44
N GLY A 830 -22.69 -11.44 23.42
CA GLY A 830 -21.70 -12.51 23.54
C GLY A 830 -21.87 -13.32 24.82
N ARG A 831 -22.02 -12.65 25.97
CA ARG A 831 -22.32 -13.28 27.25
C ARG A 831 -23.64 -14.05 27.25
N ARG A 832 -24.71 -13.47 26.73
CA ARG A 832 -26.03 -14.13 26.66
C ARG A 832 -25.99 -15.41 25.81
N ARG A 833 -25.26 -15.37 24.69
CA ARG A 833 -25.15 -16.49 23.74
C ARG A 833 -24.22 -17.61 24.21
N LEU A 834 -23.14 -17.27 24.92
CA LEU A 834 -22.19 -18.23 25.47
C LEU A 834 -22.62 -18.78 26.86
N GLY A 835 -23.41 -18.01 27.62
CA GLY A 835 -23.78 -18.34 28.99
C GLY A 835 -22.66 -18.10 30.01
N SER A 836 -22.89 -18.52 31.25
CA SER A 836 -22.03 -18.26 32.42
C SER A 836 -20.87 -19.24 32.61
N ASP A 837 -20.86 -20.36 31.88
CA ASP A 837 -19.99 -21.51 32.15
C ASP A 837 -18.60 -21.37 31.51
N VAL A 838 -18.49 -20.48 30.51
CA VAL A 838 -17.26 -20.19 29.79
C VAL A 838 -16.83 -18.75 30.03
N SER A 839 -15.54 -18.53 30.19
CA SER A 839 -14.97 -17.19 30.31
C SER A 839 -14.99 -16.50 28.93
N VAL A 840 -14.95 -15.17 28.91
CA VAL A 840 -14.79 -14.39 27.67
C VAL A 840 -13.58 -13.48 27.72
N GLN A 841 -12.97 -13.26 26.57
CA GLN A 841 -11.90 -12.28 26.39
C GLN A 841 -12.32 -11.21 25.39
N GLY A 842 -11.96 -9.96 25.65
CA GLY A 842 -12.22 -8.82 24.77
C GLY A 842 -13.13 -7.76 25.39
N ASN A 843 -13.79 -6.91 24.59
CA ASN A 843 -13.71 -6.87 23.12
C ASN A 843 -13.77 -5.45 22.55
N VAL A 844 -13.20 -4.48 23.27
CA VAL A 844 -13.10 -3.06 22.85
C VAL A 844 -12.56 -2.96 21.41
N ASP A 845 -13.23 -2.23 20.52
CA ASP A 845 -12.71 -1.99 19.16
C ASP A 845 -11.31 -1.33 19.26
N PRO A 846 -10.25 -1.89 18.65
CA PRO A 846 -8.92 -1.27 18.61
C PRO A 846 -8.92 0.20 18.18
N ALA A 847 -9.91 0.64 17.41
CA ALA A 847 -10.06 2.02 16.98
C ALA A 847 -10.43 2.99 18.13
N TYR A 848 -10.99 2.54 19.26
CA TYR A 848 -11.22 3.39 20.43
C TYR A 848 -9.92 3.93 21.04
N LEU A 849 -8.77 3.30 20.80
CA LEU A 849 -7.48 3.82 21.23
C LEU A 849 -7.04 5.10 20.46
N PHE A 850 -7.82 5.55 19.47
CA PHE A 850 -7.66 6.86 18.81
C PHE A 850 -8.69 7.90 19.29
N SER A 851 -9.60 7.53 20.20
CA SER A 851 -10.58 8.45 20.78
C SER A 851 -9.97 9.28 21.92
N PRO A 852 -10.59 10.42 22.32
CA PRO A 852 -10.20 11.11 23.54
C PRO A 852 -10.29 10.20 24.76
N LEU A 853 -9.35 10.30 25.70
CA LEU A 853 -9.24 9.41 26.86
C LEU A 853 -10.54 9.18 27.65
N PRO A 854 -11.44 10.18 27.85
CA PRO A 854 -12.73 9.94 28.50
C PRO A 854 -13.64 8.94 27.75
N ALA A 855 -13.70 9.02 26.41
CA ALA A 855 -14.49 8.11 25.59
C ALA A 855 -13.92 6.68 25.62
N LEU A 856 -12.58 6.55 25.70
CA LEU A 856 -11.93 5.26 25.92
C LEU A 856 -12.27 4.67 27.30
N THR A 857 -12.30 5.49 28.37
CA THR A 857 -12.77 5.04 29.69
C THR A 857 -14.24 4.60 29.67
N GLU A 858 -15.12 5.38 29.03
CA GLU A 858 -16.54 5.03 28.89
C GLU A 858 -16.73 3.68 28.19
N GLU A 859 -16.01 3.42 27.10
CA GLU A 859 -16.07 2.14 26.39
C GLU A 859 -15.52 0.98 27.23
N ILE A 860 -14.40 1.16 27.92
CA ILE A 860 -13.85 0.15 28.83
C ILE A 860 -14.87 -0.18 29.93
N HIS A 861 -15.47 0.84 30.54
CA HIS A 861 -16.51 0.66 31.56
C HIS A 861 -17.74 -0.06 30.98
N ARG A 862 -18.19 0.30 29.77
CA ARG A 862 -19.30 -0.35 29.08
C ARG A 862 -19.02 -1.85 28.86
N VAL A 863 -17.86 -2.18 28.30
CA VAL A 863 -17.46 -3.57 28.03
C VAL A 863 -17.33 -4.37 29.33
N VAL A 864 -16.67 -3.84 30.37
CA VAL A 864 -16.52 -4.55 31.66
C VAL A 864 -17.88 -4.74 32.35
N LYS A 865 -18.77 -3.73 32.30
CA LYS A 865 -20.13 -3.82 32.86
C LYS A 865 -20.96 -4.89 32.15
N SER A 866 -20.93 -4.91 30.81
CA SER A 866 -21.61 -5.94 29.99
C SER A 866 -20.99 -7.34 30.15
N ALA A 867 -19.69 -7.45 30.42
CA ALA A 867 -19.02 -8.72 30.65
C ALA A 867 -19.32 -9.33 32.03
N GLY A 868 -19.65 -8.51 33.03
CA GLY A 868 -19.91 -8.95 34.40
C GLY A 868 -18.66 -9.32 35.21
N PRO A 869 -18.79 -9.53 36.54
CA PRO A 869 -17.66 -9.63 37.47
C PRO A 869 -16.93 -10.99 37.51
N LYS A 870 -17.27 -11.95 36.64
CA LYS A 870 -16.74 -13.32 36.67
C LYS A 870 -16.31 -13.77 35.28
N GLY A 871 -15.13 -14.40 35.18
CA GLY A 871 -14.67 -15.01 33.92
C GLY A 871 -14.56 -14.03 32.76
N HIS A 872 -14.04 -12.82 32.99
CA HIS A 872 -13.76 -11.82 31.96
C HIS A 872 -12.26 -11.52 31.94
N ILE A 873 -11.66 -11.52 30.75
CA ILE A 873 -10.33 -10.98 30.50
C ILE A 873 -10.51 -9.78 29.57
N LEU A 874 -10.24 -8.58 30.08
CA LEU A 874 -10.36 -7.37 29.27
C LEU A 874 -9.24 -7.35 28.22
N ASN A 875 -9.65 -7.19 26.96
CA ASN A 875 -8.75 -7.09 25.81
C ASN A 875 -9.45 -6.25 24.74
N LEU A 876 -8.73 -5.91 23.69
CA LEU A 876 -9.31 -5.45 22.45
C LEU A 876 -9.99 -6.60 21.71
N GLY A 877 -10.94 -6.27 20.82
CA GLY A 877 -11.56 -7.23 19.91
C GLY A 877 -10.67 -7.66 18.73
N HIS A 878 -9.53 -7.01 18.52
CA HIS A 878 -8.46 -7.45 17.60
C HIS A 878 -7.12 -6.82 18.04
N GLY A 879 -6.06 -6.88 17.22
CA GLY A 879 -4.74 -6.38 17.61
C GLY A 879 -4.59 -4.86 17.58
N VAL A 880 -3.73 -4.29 18.44
CA VAL A 880 -3.38 -2.86 18.44
C VAL A 880 -2.99 -2.40 17.03
N LEU A 881 -3.57 -1.28 16.59
CA LEU A 881 -3.38 -0.75 15.24
C LEU A 881 -2.06 0.04 15.13
N VAL A 882 -1.50 0.09 13.92
CA VAL A 882 -0.32 0.92 13.64
C VAL A 882 -0.69 2.39 13.76
N GLY A 883 0.10 3.15 14.52
CA GLY A 883 -0.14 4.58 14.77
C GLY A 883 -0.98 4.87 16.01
N THR A 884 -1.40 3.85 16.76
CA THR A 884 -2.06 4.03 18.07
C THR A 884 -1.17 4.84 19.02
N PRO A 885 -1.67 5.89 19.69
CA PRO A 885 -0.90 6.62 20.71
C PRO A 885 -0.51 5.72 21.89
N GLU A 886 0.75 5.74 22.31
CA GLU A 886 1.21 4.99 23.50
C GLU A 886 0.48 5.45 24.78
N GLU A 887 0.11 6.74 24.86
CA GLU A 887 -0.73 7.32 25.92
C GLU A 887 -2.10 6.64 26.06
N ALA A 888 -2.78 6.35 24.94
CA ALA A 888 -4.08 5.66 24.97
C ALA A 888 -3.96 4.21 25.45
N VAL A 889 -2.83 3.55 25.15
CA VAL A 889 -2.52 2.20 25.64
C VAL A 889 -2.23 2.22 27.14
N ALA A 890 -1.44 3.19 27.62
CA ALA A 890 -1.22 3.41 29.05
C ALA A 890 -2.55 3.65 29.79
N HIS A 891 -3.37 4.57 29.28
CA HIS A 891 -4.68 4.92 29.85
C HIS A 891 -5.66 3.74 29.90
N PHE A 892 -5.65 2.85 28.90
CA PHE A 892 -6.42 1.60 28.92
C PHE A 892 -5.98 0.71 30.09
N PHE A 893 -4.67 0.49 30.27
CA PHE A 893 -4.15 -0.35 31.35
C PHE A 893 -4.29 0.30 32.74
N GLU A 894 -4.25 1.62 32.84
CA GLU A 894 -4.54 2.36 34.07
C GLU A 894 -6.02 2.27 34.43
N THR A 895 -6.92 2.52 33.49
CA THR A 895 -8.38 2.33 33.66
C THR A 895 -8.69 0.90 34.08
N ALA A 896 -8.13 -0.11 33.40
CA ALA A 896 -8.36 -1.51 33.74
C ALA A 896 -7.87 -1.90 35.15
N ARG A 897 -6.77 -1.30 35.62
CA ARG A 897 -6.20 -1.53 36.95
C ARG A 897 -6.92 -0.77 38.06
N SER A 898 -7.55 0.37 37.76
CA SER A 898 -8.29 1.19 38.74
C SER A 898 -9.67 0.64 39.08
N LEU A 899 -10.22 -0.24 38.23
CA LEU A 899 -11.48 -0.93 38.49
C LEU A 899 -11.37 -1.90 39.69
N ASP A 900 -12.40 -1.90 40.53
CA ASP A 900 -12.67 -2.93 41.54
C ASP A 900 -14.14 -3.34 41.40
N TYR A 901 -14.41 -4.64 41.27
CA TYR A 901 -15.76 -5.15 41.01
C TYR A 901 -16.74 -4.89 42.15
N LYS A 902 -16.29 -4.76 43.40
CA LYS A 902 -17.20 -4.46 44.52
C LYS A 902 -17.78 -3.06 44.34
N THR A 903 -16.92 -2.05 44.25
CA THR A 903 -17.30 -0.64 44.09
C THR A 903 -17.96 -0.35 42.73
N PHE A 904 -17.45 -0.92 41.64
CA PHE A 904 -17.93 -0.68 40.28
C PHE A 904 -19.40 -1.10 40.07
N PHE A 905 -19.79 -2.27 40.61
CA PHE A 905 -21.16 -2.77 40.51
C PHE A 905 -22.08 -2.26 41.65
N GLN A 906 -21.55 -1.87 42.82
CA GLN A 906 -22.36 -1.27 43.91
C GLN A 906 -22.92 0.11 43.54
N ASN A 907 -22.13 0.95 42.86
CA ASN A 907 -22.55 2.31 42.44
C ASN A 907 -23.64 2.35 41.35
N HIS A 908 -24.24 1.20 41.01
CA HIS A 908 -25.18 1.03 39.91
C HIS A 908 -26.44 0.23 40.27
N VAL A 909 -26.73 0.02 41.56
CA VAL A 909 -28.06 -0.44 41.99
C VAL A 909 -29.05 0.71 41.77
N PRO A 910 -30.09 0.56 40.93
CA PRO A 910 -31.14 1.56 40.85
C PRO A 910 -31.85 1.64 42.19
N ALA A 911 -32.19 2.84 42.65
CA ALA A 911 -33.07 2.98 43.81
C ALA A 911 -34.38 2.24 43.51
N GLU A 912 -34.75 1.29 44.37
CA GLU A 912 -36.06 0.66 44.31
C GLU A 912 -37.11 1.76 44.44
N SER A 913 -38.05 1.81 43.49
CA SER A 913 -39.17 2.73 43.56
C SER A 913 -40.08 2.29 44.71
N GLU A 914 -40.11 3.08 45.80
CA GLU A 914 -41.08 2.92 46.87
C GLU A 914 -42.49 2.96 46.29
N LEU A 915 -43.15 1.80 46.29
CA LEU A 915 -44.59 1.69 46.06
C LEU A 915 -45.29 2.27 47.29
N VAL A 916 -45.64 3.55 47.20
CA VAL A 916 -46.59 4.18 48.12
C VAL A 916 -47.99 3.64 47.81
N VAL A 917 -48.70 3.23 48.87
CA VAL A 917 -50.06 2.66 48.87
C VAL A 917 -51.11 3.70 48.49
#